data_AF-A0A319EGP0-F1
#
_entry.id   AF-A0A319EGP0-F1
#
_cell.length_a   1.000
_cell.length_b   1.000
_cell.length_c   1.000
_cell.angle_alpha   90.00
_cell.angle_beta   90.00
_cell.angle_gamma   90.00
#
_symmetry.space_group_name_H-M   'P 1'
#
loop_
_entity.id
_entity.type
_entity.pdbx_description
1 polymer ?
#
loop_
_entity_poly.entity_id
_entity_poly.type
_entity_poly.pdbx_seq_one_letter_code
_entity_poly.pdbx_strand_id
1 'polypeptide(L)'
;MAYFQLSLVGTRLQVALVALIIAPSFILFGYNQAVLGGLLSLPSWVSVFPDIDTIDTTGAQKSHNATSQGACNASFQMGCLLGALSLSFYGDKLGRRKTTFTGAAITIVGQALQVSATTLAQFVVGRVILGFAIGQISGTVPVWLSECAPTKYRGQLGICTGIFISTGYALCNWIDLGFGYLPSSTAQWRAPLAIPFLFSAIMLVSVFAFPESPRWLVSKGRVEEATSSLTQYRGTEPPEMISREITSIQLALASTKSSSLKDILNRNDKTRLHFRFWLCMGLNFFQQACGGNLISVYSSTIFENYLHMSPEMAKILASCVLMWKTLCCVISFWAIDRLGRRACFMISGTGMALCMAVLAITTSFNTITHPMAITYVAFMFIFNFFYPIGFMGGNFLYTAEIAPARLRAAISSLATANHWLWNLVVVLVTPVAIDTIGFWYYVIYAGISSTIPITVYLLYPETMGRSLEMLDRVFVEAESVWRIVPMARGLPGEEVVVVESRPGEEKANAAGEVEMREYRPLTYSEKVLYTHLPPTFTSPIERGTTQLPLHPIRIACQDATAQMALIQFISAGLDRTAVPTTIHCDHLIVSRDGEAHDLPRAVAAHHEVYEFLESASQKYAMGFWKPGAGIIHQIVLENYAFPGGLMIGTDSHTPNAGGLGMLAIGVGGADAVDGMAGLPVEVKAPRVLGVRLTGRLSGWAAAKDIVNAVVGELSVKGGTGAVIEYFGPGVGTLSATGMATVCNMGAETGATTSVFPFAPQMGEYLRKNGREEMARAVEGMAAELRADEGAEYDRVVEIDLSRLEPRINGPFTPDLSTPLSRFGEAVEEKKWPGKLTAGLIGSCTNSSFEDMGRAASLAQQALDVGLKPKMPLLVSPGSLQTRDTLEEAGVLSVFEKLGATMLPNACGPCCGSWDRVDMPKGTPNSIITSYNRNFSGRLDSNPATNVFLASPELVMAKVFSDDLSFDPSVDALTTPSGDEFRFLPPTGDTLPQNGYLDSNAAYKAPPADRGDVEVKISPTSDRLQRLAPFAPWSGQDFHDCLILIKTKGKCTTDHITPAGPWFRYRGHLENISNNTLIGAVNAENGLVNTVRNQLTQTDGDVPSTAREYQAHGQPWVVIADHNYGEGSSREHAALQPRYLGGVAIIAKSFARIHEANLKKQGMLALTFADESDYDRIRAADRVSIVGLNGLEPGKTLRLVVNGEWEAELNHTFTWEQIEYFKAGSALNLMAKK
;
A
#
# COMPACT_ATOMS: atom_id res chain seq x y z
N MET A 1 -1.92 -26.60 -40.18
CA MET A 1 -1.57 -25.27 -40.74
C MET A 1 -0.66 -24.54 -39.75
N ALA A 2 0.64 -24.85 -39.72
CA ALA A 2 1.59 -24.39 -38.70
C ALA A 2 2.65 -23.39 -39.21
N TYR A 3 2.49 -22.79 -40.40
CA TYR A 3 3.59 -22.12 -41.11
C TYR A 3 3.43 -20.61 -41.38
N PHE A 4 2.49 -19.91 -40.73
CA PHE A 4 2.26 -18.47 -40.99
C PHE A 4 2.27 -17.57 -39.74
N GLN A 5 3.02 -17.92 -38.68
CA GLN A 5 3.22 -16.99 -37.56
C GLN A 5 4.35 -16.00 -37.87
N LEU A 6 4.06 -14.70 -37.74
CA LEU A 6 5.08 -13.66 -37.78
C LEU A 6 6.07 -13.89 -36.63
N SER A 7 7.38 -13.83 -36.89
CA SER A 7 8.43 -13.94 -35.86
C SER A 7 8.54 -12.71 -34.94
N LEU A 8 7.47 -11.91 -34.85
CA LEU A 8 7.40 -10.67 -34.08
C LEU A 8 6.85 -10.95 -32.68
N VAL A 9 7.44 -10.31 -31.66
CA VAL A 9 6.99 -10.39 -30.26
C VAL A 9 6.95 -8.99 -29.61
N GLY A 10 6.26 -8.88 -28.48
CA GLY A 10 6.15 -7.65 -27.68
C GLY A 10 5.56 -6.48 -28.47
N THR A 11 6.14 -5.30 -28.31
CA THR A 11 5.68 -4.06 -28.95
C THR A 11 5.61 -4.16 -30.48
N ARG A 12 6.54 -4.87 -31.13
CA ARG A 12 6.54 -5.01 -32.61
C ARG A 12 5.32 -5.78 -33.09
N LEU A 13 4.92 -6.82 -32.36
CA LEU A 13 3.70 -7.58 -32.64
C LEU A 13 2.45 -6.73 -32.42
N GLN A 14 2.42 -5.90 -31.37
CA GLN A 14 1.31 -5.00 -31.09
C GLN A 14 1.15 -3.93 -32.17
N VAL A 15 2.25 -3.32 -32.65
CA VAL A 15 2.22 -2.36 -33.77
C VAL A 15 1.75 -3.04 -35.05
N ALA A 16 2.20 -4.26 -35.34
CA ALA A 16 1.73 -5.03 -36.49
C ALA A 16 0.22 -5.34 -36.39
N LEU A 17 -0.28 -5.69 -35.19
CA LEU A 17 -1.71 -5.92 -34.96
C LEU A 17 -2.52 -4.64 -35.22
N VAL A 18 -2.01 -3.50 -34.77
CA VAL A 18 -2.62 -2.19 -35.04
C VAL A 18 -2.66 -1.91 -36.55
N ALA A 19 -1.55 -2.08 -37.25
CA ALA A 19 -1.44 -1.74 -38.67
C ALA A 19 -2.21 -2.69 -39.60
N LEU A 20 -2.23 -4.00 -39.32
CA LEU A 20 -2.75 -5.01 -40.24
C LEU A 20 -4.17 -5.48 -39.90
N ILE A 21 -4.64 -5.26 -38.67
CA ILE A 21 -5.99 -5.65 -38.25
C ILE A 21 -6.81 -4.44 -37.84
N ILE A 22 -6.35 -3.67 -36.85
CA ILE A 22 -7.17 -2.60 -36.24
C ILE A 22 -7.39 -1.45 -37.23
N ALA A 23 -6.33 -0.97 -37.88
CA ALA A 23 -6.39 0.10 -38.86
C ALA A 23 -7.33 -0.23 -40.04
N PRO A 24 -7.14 -1.33 -40.80
CA PRO A 24 -8.05 -1.65 -41.90
C PRO A 24 -9.48 -1.91 -41.42
N SER A 25 -9.68 -2.53 -40.24
CA SER A 25 -11.03 -2.76 -39.68
C SER A 25 -11.81 -1.46 -39.48
N PHE A 26 -11.17 -0.46 -38.89
CA PHE A 26 -11.83 0.77 -38.49
C PHE A 26 -11.80 1.87 -39.58
N ILE A 27 -10.84 1.82 -40.51
CA ILE A 27 -10.94 2.55 -41.77
C ILE A 27 -12.15 2.06 -42.55
N LEU A 28 -12.35 0.74 -42.67
CA LEU A 28 -13.54 0.18 -43.32
C LEU A 28 -14.84 0.64 -42.65
N PHE A 29 -14.88 0.64 -41.33
CA PHE A 29 -16.01 1.17 -40.58
C PHE A 29 -16.35 2.59 -41.02
N GLY A 30 -15.39 3.52 -40.88
CA GLY A 30 -15.62 4.95 -41.14
C GLY A 30 -15.94 5.21 -42.61
N TYR A 31 -15.18 4.58 -43.51
CA TYR A 31 -15.33 4.74 -44.95
C TYR A 31 -16.73 4.36 -45.41
N ASN A 32 -17.19 3.15 -45.09
CA ASN A 32 -18.48 2.64 -45.57
C ASN A 32 -19.68 3.36 -44.94
N GLN A 33 -19.48 4.00 -43.79
CA GLN A 33 -20.50 4.83 -43.18
C GLN A 33 -20.62 6.21 -43.84
N ALA A 34 -19.52 6.81 -44.32
CA ALA A 34 -19.56 8.13 -44.98
C ALA A 34 -19.78 8.08 -46.49
N VAL A 35 -19.45 6.97 -47.17
CA VAL A 35 -19.35 6.90 -48.64
C VAL A 35 -20.58 7.35 -49.42
N LEU A 36 -21.80 7.17 -48.90
CA LEU A 36 -22.96 7.63 -49.64
C LEU A 36 -23.13 9.15 -49.63
N GLY A 37 -22.61 9.85 -48.62
CA GLY A 37 -22.81 11.30 -48.48
C GLY A 37 -22.31 12.12 -49.67
N GLY A 38 -21.24 11.67 -50.34
CA GLY A 38 -20.70 12.32 -51.54
C GLY A 38 -21.28 11.81 -52.87
N LEU A 39 -21.94 10.63 -52.86
CA LEU A 39 -22.35 9.92 -54.08
C LEU A 39 -23.82 10.13 -54.45
N LEU A 40 -24.70 10.34 -53.46
CA LEU A 40 -26.15 10.44 -53.65
C LEU A 40 -26.57 11.57 -54.61
N SER A 41 -25.71 12.60 -54.77
CA SER A 41 -25.97 13.75 -55.63
C SER A 41 -25.31 13.69 -57.02
N LEU A 42 -24.65 12.59 -57.37
CA LEU A 42 -23.97 12.45 -58.66
C LEU A 42 -24.97 12.14 -59.78
N PRO A 43 -24.87 12.78 -60.96
CA PRO A 43 -25.76 12.49 -62.09
C PRO A 43 -25.73 11.02 -62.53
N SER A 44 -24.55 10.39 -62.50
CA SER A 44 -24.37 8.97 -62.85
C SER A 44 -24.89 8.00 -61.78
N TRP A 45 -25.15 8.48 -60.56
CA TRP A 45 -25.79 7.72 -59.49
C TRP A 45 -27.31 7.76 -59.67
N VAL A 46 -27.86 8.96 -59.84
CA VAL A 46 -29.30 9.20 -60.06
C VAL A 46 -29.81 8.45 -61.27
N SER A 47 -29.04 8.40 -62.37
CA SER A 47 -29.43 7.68 -63.58
C SER A 47 -29.55 6.16 -63.39
N VAL A 48 -28.80 5.58 -62.45
CA VAL A 48 -28.81 4.14 -62.15
C VAL A 48 -29.84 3.80 -61.07
N PHE A 49 -30.11 4.73 -60.14
CA PHE A 49 -31.03 4.53 -59.02
C PHE A 49 -32.10 5.64 -58.94
N PRO A 50 -33.02 5.72 -59.93
CA PRO A 50 -34.01 6.81 -60.00
C PRO A 50 -35.01 6.82 -58.83
N ASP A 51 -35.25 5.66 -58.19
CA ASP A 51 -36.18 5.52 -57.06
C ASP A 51 -35.77 6.29 -55.79
N ILE A 52 -34.53 6.80 -55.74
CA ILE A 52 -33.99 7.58 -54.62
C ILE A 52 -33.49 8.97 -55.05
N ASP A 53 -33.95 9.44 -56.21
CA ASP A 53 -33.61 10.76 -56.73
C ASP A 53 -34.31 11.88 -55.95
N THR A 54 -33.52 12.73 -55.29
CA THR A 54 -34.00 13.90 -54.55
C THR A 54 -33.59 15.24 -55.20
N ILE A 55 -32.84 15.19 -56.31
CA ILE A 55 -32.34 16.38 -57.01
C ILE A 55 -33.37 16.82 -58.05
N ASP A 56 -33.79 15.92 -58.93
CA ASP A 56 -34.64 16.25 -60.08
C ASP A 56 -36.15 16.05 -59.79
N THR A 57 -36.49 15.61 -58.57
CA THR A 57 -37.88 15.42 -58.13
C THR A 57 -38.38 16.53 -57.21
N THR A 58 -39.70 16.80 -57.20
CA THR A 58 -40.34 17.85 -56.37
C THR A 58 -41.60 17.35 -55.67
N GLY A 59 -42.10 18.12 -54.68
CA GLY A 59 -43.37 17.84 -53.99
C GLY A 59 -43.41 16.48 -53.27
N ALA A 60 -44.53 15.77 -53.39
CA ALA A 60 -44.75 14.48 -52.72
C ALA A 60 -43.76 13.39 -53.18
N GLN A 61 -43.35 13.40 -54.46
CA GLN A 61 -42.38 12.44 -54.99
C GLN A 61 -41.00 12.63 -54.35
N LYS A 62 -40.55 13.89 -54.18
CA LYS A 62 -39.30 14.21 -53.50
C LYS A 62 -39.31 13.72 -52.05
N SER A 63 -40.43 13.91 -51.34
CA SER A 63 -40.59 13.44 -49.96
C SER A 63 -40.52 11.90 -49.87
N HIS A 64 -41.18 11.19 -50.79
CA HIS A 64 -41.09 9.73 -50.87
C HIS A 64 -39.66 9.26 -51.21
N ASN A 65 -39.04 9.84 -52.23
CA ASN A 65 -37.67 9.50 -52.64
C ASN A 65 -36.65 9.82 -51.54
N ALA A 66 -36.82 10.92 -50.80
CA ALA A 66 -35.96 11.26 -49.66
C ALA A 66 -36.09 10.24 -48.52
N THR A 67 -37.29 9.73 -48.26
CA THR A 67 -37.51 8.64 -47.29
C THR A 67 -36.82 7.36 -47.75
N SER A 68 -36.97 6.99 -49.03
CA SER A 68 -36.31 5.82 -49.63
C SER A 68 -34.79 5.96 -49.67
N GLN A 69 -34.27 7.16 -49.94
CA GLN A 69 -32.84 7.48 -49.92
C GLN A 69 -32.28 7.36 -48.49
N GLY A 70 -33.00 7.89 -47.50
CA GLY A 70 -32.68 7.73 -46.08
C GLY A 70 -32.65 6.26 -45.65
N ALA A 71 -33.63 5.46 -46.06
CA ALA A 71 -33.68 4.02 -45.81
C ALA A 71 -32.53 3.27 -46.49
N CYS A 72 -32.19 3.62 -47.74
CA CYS A 72 -31.04 3.08 -48.46
C CYS A 72 -29.73 3.38 -47.71
N ASN A 73 -29.55 4.62 -47.24
CA ASN A 73 -28.37 5.01 -46.48
C ASN A 73 -28.25 4.21 -45.16
N ALA A 74 -29.36 4.15 -44.43
CA ALA A 74 -29.55 3.46 -43.14
C ALA A 74 -29.41 1.92 -43.20
N SER A 75 -29.56 1.30 -44.39
CA SER A 75 -29.50 -0.16 -44.56
C SER A 75 -28.16 -0.77 -44.09
N PHE A 76 -27.06 -0.01 -44.19
CA PHE A 76 -25.76 -0.42 -43.68
C PHE A 76 -25.76 -0.57 -42.15
N GLN A 77 -26.33 0.40 -41.42
CA GLN A 77 -26.44 0.37 -39.97
C GLN A 77 -27.34 -0.78 -39.51
N MET A 78 -28.41 -1.08 -40.24
CA MET A 78 -29.26 -2.25 -39.98
C MET A 78 -28.47 -3.55 -40.09
N GLY A 79 -27.64 -3.69 -41.13
CA GLY A 79 -26.68 -4.79 -41.24
C GLY A 79 -25.74 -4.84 -40.03
N CYS A 80 -25.13 -3.71 -39.66
CA CYS A 80 -24.20 -3.62 -38.54
C CYS A 80 -24.84 -4.02 -37.20
N LEU A 81 -26.09 -3.62 -36.97
CA LEU A 81 -26.87 -4.01 -35.80
C LEU A 81 -27.01 -5.54 -35.72
N LEU A 82 -27.47 -6.17 -36.80
CA LEU A 82 -27.64 -7.63 -36.86
C LEU A 82 -26.31 -8.37 -36.73
N GLY A 83 -25.26 -7.83 -37.37
CA GLY A 83 -23.90 -8.34 -37.28
C GLY A 83 -23.33 -8.31 -35.86
N ALA A 84 -23.50 -7.19 -35.15
CA ALA A 84 -23.04 -7.07 -33.77
C ALA A 84 -23.82 -8.01 -32.83
N LEU A 85 -25.15 -8.09 -32.96
CA LEU A 85 -26.00 -9.00 -32.17
C LEU A 85 -25.61 -10.48 -32.37
N SER A 86 -25.24 -10.85 -33.59
CA SER A 86 -24.85 -12.22 -33.92
C SER A 86 -23.67 -12.74 -33.08
N LEU A 87 -22.74 -11.85 -32.67
CA LEU A 87 -21.57 -12.20 -31.87
C LEU A 87 -21.91 -12.70 -30.47
N SER A 88 -23.04 -12.26 -29.89
CA SER A 88 -23.50 -12.75 -28.58
C SER A 88 -23.77 -14.25 -28.58
N PHE A 89 -24.03 -14.85 -29.76
CA PHE A 89 -24.38 -16.27 -29.90
C PHE A 89 -23.18 -17.16 -30.25
N TYR A 90 -22.24 -16.67 -31.07
CA TYR A 90 -21.13 -17.48 -31.58
C TYR A 90 -19.74 -16.84 -31.51
N GLY A 91 -19.61 -15.56 -31.12
CA GLY A 91 -18.32 -14.87 -31.05
C GLY A 91 -17.32 -15.60 -30.15
N ASP A 92 -17.75 -16.03 -28.97
CA ASP A 92 -16.91 -16.84 -28.07
C ASP A 92 -16.78 -18.30 -28.50
N LYS A 93 -17.60 -18.82 -29.41
CA LYS A 93 -17.42 -20.16 -29.97
C LYS A 93 -16.27 -20.18 -30.99
N LEU A 94 -16.21 -19.17 -31.85
CA LEU A 94 -15.21 -19.08 -32.92
C LEU A 94 -13.87 -18.51 -32.47
N GLY A 95 -13.85 -17.66 -31.43
CA GLY A 95 -12.66 -16.89 -31.03
C GLY A 95 -12.50 -15.63 -31.86
N ARG A 96 -11.45 -14.84 -31.60
CA ARG A 96 -11.31 -13.50 -32.18
C ARG A 96 -10.81 -13.58 -33.62
N ARG A 97 -9.82 -14.43 -33.91
CA ARG A 97 -9.24 -14.54 -35.25
C ARG A 97 -10.23 -15.03 -36.30
N LYS A 98 -10.93 -16.14 -36.02
CA LYS A 98 -11.89 -16.72 -36.96
C LYS A 98 -13.07 -15.79 -37.21
N THR A 99 -13.55 -15.11 -36.17
CA THR A 99 -14.65 -14.14 -36.31
C THR A 99 -14.24 -12.97 -37.19
N THR A 100 -13.05 -12.39 -36.97
CA THR A 100 -12.50 -11.32 -37.82
C THR A 100 -12.29 -11.78 -39.26
N PHE A 101 -11.78 -13.00 -39.48
CA PHE A 101 -11.63 -13.60 -40.80
C PHE A 101 -12.98 -13.72 -41.53
N THR A 102 -14.00 -14.26 -40.85
CA THR A 102 -15.35 -14.39 -41.44
C THR A 102 -15.94 -13.04 -41.78
N GLY A 103 -15.77 -12.04 -40.91
CA GLY A 103 -16.18 -10.67 -41.20
C GLY A 103 -15.50 -10.13 -42.45
N ALA A 104 -14.16 -10.22 -42.54
CA ALA A 104 -13.41 -9.76 -43.70
C ALA A 104 -13.79 -10.48 -45.01
N ALA A 105 -14.17 -11.75 -44.96
CA ALA A 105 -14.67 -12.46 -46.14
C ALA A 105 -16.06 -11.94 -46.57
N ILE A 106 -16.95 -11.69 -45.60
CA ILE A 106 -18.30 -11.18 -45.86
C ILE A 106 -18.26 -9.72 -46.35
N THR A 107 -17.31 -8.90 -45.88
CA THR A 107 -17.16 -7.51 -46.39
C THR A 107 -16.87 -7.51 -47.90
N ILE A 108 -16.02 -8.42 -48.39
CA ILE A 108 -15.71 -8.56 -49.83
C ILE A 108 -16.98 -8.89 -50.61
N VAL A 109 -17.82 -9.81 -50.12
CA VAL A 109 -19.09 -10.17 -50.79
C VAL A 109 -20.03 -8.96 -50.86
N GLY A 110 -20.23 -8.27 -49.72
CA GLY A 110 -21.11 -7.09 -49.67
C GLY A 110 -20.60 -5.92 -50.52
N GLN A 111 -19.28 -5.71 -50.60
CA GLN A 111 -18.65 -4.72 -51.47
C GLN A 111 -18.82 -5.09 -52.96
N ALA A 112 -18.63 -6.35 -53.33
CA ALA A 112 -18.80 -6.82 -54.71
C ALA A 112 -20.23 -6.59 -55.21
N LEU A 113 -21.22 -6.87 -54.36
CA LEU A 113 -22.63 -6.62 -54.66
C LEU A 113 -22.95 -5.13 -54.85
N GLN A 114 -22.33 -4.25 -54.07
CA GLN A 114 -22.50 -2.80 -54.19
C GLN A 114 -21.83 -2.24 -55.45
N VAL A 115 -20.58 -2.62 -55.73
CA VAL A 115 -19.83 -2.14 -56.91
C VAL A 115 -20.49 -2.61 -58.21
N SER A 116 -20.97 -3.86 -58.24
CA SER A 116 -21.66 -4.44 -59.40
C SER A 116 -23.15 -4.07 -59.49
N ALA A 117 -23.66 -3.24 -58.59
CA ALA A 117 -25.09 -2.94 -58.53
C ALA A 117 -25.58 -2.24 -59.81
N THR A 118 -26.71 -2.74 -60.30
CA THR A 118 -27.50 -2.12 -61.39
C THR A 118 -28.94 -1.84 -60.97
N THR A 119 -29.35 -2.32 -59.79
CA THR A 119 -30.66 -2.09 -59.20
C THR A 119 -30.52 -1.67 -57.74
N LEU A 120 -31.46 -0.86 -57.24
CA LEU A 120 -31.43 -0.37 -55.86
C LEU A 120 -31.50 -1.53 -54.84
N ALA A 121 -32.31 -2.56 -55.13
CA ALA A 121 -32.43 -3.73 -54.26
C ALA A 121 -31.11 -4.49 -54.09
N GLN A 122 -30.37 -4.73 -55.18
CA GLN A 122 -29.04 -5.35 -55.13
C GLN A 122 -28.08 -4.51 -54.28
N PHE A 123 -28.10 -3.20 -54.48
CA PHE A 123 -27.26 -2.27 -53.72
C PHE A 123 -27.57 -2.32 -52.21
N VAL A 124 -28.85 -2.26 -51.84
CA VAL A 124 -29.32 -2.36 -50.44
C VAL A 124 -28.96 -3.71 -49.81
N VAL A 125 -29.14 -4.83 -50.52
CA VAL A 125 -28.73 -6.16 -50.04
C VAL A 125 -27.21 -6.19 -49.82
N GLY A 126 -26.43 -5.65 -50.75
CA GLY A 126 -24.99 -5.51 -50.60
C GLY A 126 -24.59 -4.69 -49.37
N ARG A 127 -25.31 -3.60 -49.08
CA ARG A 127 -25.11 -2.77 -47.88
C ARG A 127 -25.44 -3.49 -46.58
N VAL A 128 -26.53 -4.25 -46.54
CA VAL A 128 -26.91 -5.03 -45.35
C VAL A 128 -25.87 -6.13 -45.08
N ILE A 129 -25.41 -6.83 -46.12
CA ILE A 129 -24.37 -7.87 -46.00
C ILE A 129 -23.04 -7.26 -45.55
N LEU A 130 -22.62 -6.16 -46.17
CA LEU A 130 -21.42 -5.43 -45.76
C LEU A 130 -21.55 -4.92 -44.32
N GLY A 131 -22.69 -4.36 -43.97
CA GLY A 131 -23.00 -3.90 -42.62
C GLY A 131 -22.90 -5.04 -41.61
N PHE A 132 -23.48 -6.21 -41.92
CA PHE A 132 -23.39 -7.40 -41.06
C PHE A 132 -21.93 -7.73 -40.73
N ALA A 133 -21.05 -7.72 -41.73
CA ALA A 133 -19.63 -7.93 -41.51
C ALA A 133 -18.98 -6.84 -40.63
N ILE A 134 -19.26 -5.56 -40.87
CA ILE A 134 -18.72 -4.46 -40.06
C ILE A 134 -19.25 -4.51 -38.62
N GLY A 135 -20.50 -4.92 -38.41
CA GLY A 135 -21.06 -5.19 -37.08
C GLY A 135 -20.26 -6.25 -36.32
N GLN A 136 -19.89 -7.35 -36.99
CA GLN A 136 -19.06 -8.38 -36.39
C GLN A 136 -17.64 -7.89 -36.06
N ILE A 137 -17.02 -7.16 -36.99
CA ILE A 137 -15.66 -6.63 -36.82
C ILE A 137 -15.61 -5.60 -35.68
N SER A 138 -16.56 -4.65 -35.66
CA SER A 138 -16.63 -3.60 -34.64
C SER A 138 -16.95 -4.10 -33.24
N GLY A 139 -17.60 -5.28 -33.11
CA GLY A 139 -17.80 -5.93 -31.81
C GLY A 139 -16.62 -6.80 -31.37
N THR A 140 -15.88 -7.41 -32.30
CA THR A 140 -14.84 -8.40 -31.98
C THR A 140 -13.45 -7.79 -31.82
N VAL A 141 -13.05 -6.88 -32.71
CA VAL A 141 -11.69 -6.35 -32.75
C VAL A 141 -11.32 -5.53 -31.51
N PRO A 142 -12.18 -4.65 -30.96
CA PRO A 142 -11.89 -3.96 -29.71
C PRO A 142 -11.71 -4.91 -28.51
N VAL A 143 -12.48 -5.98 -28.45
CA VAL A 143 -12.36 -7.02 -27.41
C VAL A 143 -11.04 -7.78 -27.57
N TRP A 144 -10.67 -8.14 -28.80
CA TRP A 144 -9.39 -8.78 -29.06
C TRP A 144 -8.21 -7.87 -28.66
N LEU A 145 -8.29 -6.59 -29.00
CA LEU A 145 -7.28 -5.60 -28.60
C LEU A 145 -7.18 -5.48 -27.07
N SER A 146 -8.29 -5.31 -26.36
CA SER A 146 -8.26 -5.13 -24.90
C SER A 146 -7.78 -6.38 -24.17
N GLU A 147 -8.08 -7.57 -24.72
CA GLU A 147 -7.61 -8.86 -24.20
C GLU A 147 -6.12 -9.14 -24.48
N CYS A 148 -5.48 -8.42 -25.40
CA CYS A 148 -4.05 -8.59 -25.72
C CYS A 148 -3.18 -7.44 -25.19
N ALA A 149 -3.74 -6.24 -25.05
CA ALA A 149 -3.01 -5.04 -24.68
C ALA A 149 -2.50 -5.05 -23.20
N PRO A 150 -1.26 -4.63 -22.95
CA PRO A 150 -0.76 -4.38 -21.58
C PRO A 150 -1.55 -3.25 -20.91
N THR A 151 -1.69 -3.31 -19.57
CA THR A 151 -2.42 -2.28 -18.79
C THR A 151 -1.92 -0.87 -19.07
N LYS A 152 -0.60 -0.68 -19.17
CA LYS A 152 0.07 0.62 -19.34
C LYS A 152 -0.37 1.41 -20.58
N TYR A 153 -0.56 0.73 -21.71
CA TYR A 153 -0.81 1.37 -23.01
C TYR A 153 -2.17 0.99 -23.60
N ARG A 154 -3.02 0.32 -22.81
CA ARG A 154 -4.35 -0.14 -23.26
C ARG A 154 -5.21 1.02 -23.76
N GLY A 155 -5.10 2.19 -23.12
CA GLY A 155 -5.84 3.39 -23.48
C GLY A 155 -5.49 3.90 -24.86
N GLN A 156 -4.20 4.20 -25.05
CA GLN A 156 -3.61 4.60 -26.31
C GLN A 156 -3.98 3.65 -27.47
N LEU A 157 -3.78 2.34 -27.27
CA LEU A 157 -4.14 1.34 -28.28
C LEU A 157 -5.65 1.34 -28.57
N GLY A 158 -6.49 1.48 -27.54
CA GLY A 158 -7.93 1.58 -27.70
C GLY A 158 -8.37 2.79 -28.54
N ILE A 159 -7.77 3.97 -28.31
CA ILE A 159 -8.07 5.19 -29.06
C ILE A 159 -7.68 5.09 -30.54
N CYS A 160 -6.71 4.24 -30.91
CA CYS A 160 -6.39 4.01 -32.32
C CYS A 160 -7.60 3.60 -33.15
N THR A 161 -8.56 2.85 -32.58
CA THR A 161 -9.82 2.51 -33.26
C THR A 161 -10.54 3.77 -33.77
N GLY A 162 -10.63 4.79 -32.93
CA GLY A 162 -11.28 6.06 -33.25
C GLY A 162 -10.51 6.92 -34.25
N ILE A 163 -9.17 6.91 -34.18
CA ILE A 163 -8.31 7.56 -35.19
C ILE A 163 -8.65 6.99 -36.57
N PHE A 164 -8.68 5.65 -36.68
CA PHE A 164 -8.91 4.97 -37.94
C PHE A 164 -10.34 5.08 -38.47
N ILE A 165 -11.37 5.16 -37.60
CA ILE A 165 -12.73 5.55 -38.00
C ILE A 165 -12.71 6.93 -38.67
N SER A 166 -12.08 7.91 -38.02
CA SER A 166 -12.00 9.28 -38.55
C SER A 166 -11.19 9.34 -39.85
N THR A 167 -10.09 8.60 -39.92
CA THR A 167 -9.32 8.43 -41.16
C THR A 167 -10.19 7.85 -42.27
N GLY A 168 -11.04 6.85 -41.98
CA GLY A 168 -12.01 6.32 -42.93
C GLY A 168 -12.98 7.38 -43.46
N TYR A 169 -13.54 8.20 -42.56
CA TYR A 169 -14.40 9.33 -42.96
C TYR A 169 -13.69 10.33 -43.87
N ALA A 170 -12.48 10.75 -43.47
CA ALA A 170 -11.69 11.74 -44.20
C ALA A 170 -11.26 11.20 -45.57
N LEU A 171 -10.70 9.98 -45.61
CA LEU A 171 -10.28 9.32 -46.86
C LEU A 171 -11.45 9.22 -47.84
N CYS A 172 -12.62 8.79 -47.35
CA CYS A 172 -13.80 8.66 -48.19
C CYS A 172 -14.22 9.98 -48.82
N ASN A 173 -14.33 11.05 -48.03
CA ASN A 173 -14.78 12.35 -48.54
C ASN A 173 -13.80 12.95 -49.56
N TRP A 174 -12.49 12.82 -49.33
CA TRP A 174 -11.49 13.26 -50.31
C TRP A 174 -11.52 12.43 -51.60
N ILE A 175 -11.74 11.12 -51.48
CA ILE A 175 -11.89 10.23 -52.64
C ILE A 175 -13.17 10.57 -53.42
N ASP A 176 -14.31 10.73 -52.75
CA ASP A 176 -15.59 11.09 -53.37
C ASP A 176 -15.49 12.45 -54.07
N LEU A 177 -14.80 13.43 -53.47
CA LEU A 177 -14.52 14.72 -54.11
C LEU A 177 -13.67 14.54 -55.38
N GLY A 178 -12.57 13.79 -55.28
CA GLY A 178 -11.66 13.56 -56.41
C GLY A 178 -12.33 12.85 -57.58
N PHE A 179 -13.09 11.78 -57.32
CA PHE A 179 -13.82 11.04 -58.34
C PHE A 179 -15.06 11.80 -58.84
N GLY A 180 -15.59 12.74 -58.07
CA GLY A 180 -16.68 13.63 -58.46
C GLY A 180 -16.33 14.52 -59.67
N TYR A 181 -15.05 14.78 -59.93
CA TYR A 181 -14.59 15.54 -61.11
C TYR A 181 -14.50 14.72 -62.40
N LEU A 182 -14.66 13.39 -62.36
CA LEU A 182 -14.70 12.58 -63.58
C LEU A 182 -15.94 12.94 -64.42
N PRO A 183 -15.90 12.82 -65.75
CA PRO A 183 -17.09 12.94 -66.60
C PRO A 183 -18.16 11.92 -66.17
N SER A 184 -19.45 12.20 -66.40
CA SER A 184 -20.65 11.43 -65.98
C SER A 184 -20.65 9.93 -66.30
N SER A 185 -19.75 9.19 -65.66
CA SER A 185 -19.47 7.77 -65.82
C SER A 185 -19.76 7.09 -64.49
N THR A 186 -20.23 5.85 -64.54
CA THR A 186 -20.43 5.03 -63.32
C THR A 186 -19.15 4.85 -62.50
N ALA A 187 -17.96 5.10 -63.10
CA ALA A 187 -16.70 5.14 -62.37
C ALA A 187 -16.68 6.18 -61.23
N GLN A 188 -17.46 7.27 -61.33
CA GLN A 188 -17.57 8.31 -60.29
C GLN A 188 -17.97 7.74 -58.93
N TRP A 189 -18.79 6.68 -58.90
CA TRP A 189 -19.28 6.08 -57.65
C TRP A 189 -18.86 4.62 -57.46
N ARG A 190 -18.62 3.86 -58.55
CA ARG A 190 -18.14 2.47 -58.44
C ARG A 190 -16.70 2.37 -57.96
N ALA A 191 -15.82 3.29 -58.35
CA ALA A 191 -14.42 3.25 -57.93
C ALA A 191 -14.25 3.57 -56.43
N PRO A 192 -14.89 4.62 -55.87
CA PRO A 192 -14.94 4.82 -54.42
C PRO A 192 -15.44 3.60 -53.65
N LEU A 193 -16.52 2.94 -54.12
CA LEU A 193 -17.03 1.72 -53.49
C LEU A 193 -16.08 0.51 -53.59
N ALA A 194 -15.17 0.48 -54.57
CA ALA A 194 -14.22 -0.61 -54.78
C ALA A 194 -12.93 -0.45 -53.94
N ILE A 195 -12.49 0.77 -53.65
CA ILE A 195 -11.25 1.03 -52.88
C ILE A 195 -11.21 0.27 -51.52
N PRO A 196 -12.33 0.18 -50.76
CA PRO A 196 -12.41 -0.61 -49.54
C PRO A 196 -11.99 -2.09 -49.64
N PHE A 197 -12.01 -2.70 -50.83
CA PHE A 197 -11.53 -4.08 -51.00
C PHE A 197 -10.10 -4.27 -50.51
N LEU A 198 -9.25 -3.25 -50.66
CA LEU A 198 -7.87 -3.28 -50.21
C LEU A 198 -7.78 -3.59 -48.70
N PHE A 199 -8.55 -2.87 -47.89
CA PHE A 199 -8.53 -3.03 -46.44
C PHE A 199 -9.12 -4.38 -46.01
N SER A 200 -10.17 -4.86 -46.70
CA SER A 200 -10.73 -6.20 -46.48
C SER A 200 -9.69 -7.30 -46.78
N ALA A 201 -8.95 -7.17 -47.89
CA ALA A 201 -7.92 -8.11 -48.30
C ALA A 201 -6.74 -8.16 -47.32
N ILE A 202 -6.28 -7.00 -46.82
CA ILE A 202 -5.21 -6.93 -45.81
C ILE A 202 -5.57 -7.76 -44.58
N MET A 203 -6.80 -7.61 -44.05
CA MET A 203 -7.24 -8.38 -42.90
C MET A 203 -7.36 -9.87 -43.19
N LEU A 204 -7.95 -10.22 -44.34
CA LEU A 204 -8.17 -11.61 -44.74
C LEU A 204 -6.85 -12.40 -44.81
N VAL A 205 -5.80 -11.77 -45.33
CA VAL A 205 -4.46 -12.37 -45.48
C VAL A 205 -3.70 -12.42 -44.15
N SER A 206 -3.84 -11.40 -43.30
CA SER A 206 -2.98 -11.23 -42.12
C SER A 206 -3.53 -11.80 -40.81
N VAL A 207 -4.85 -12.00 -40.67
CA VAL A 207 -5.49 -12.33 -39.38
C VAL A 207 -4.96 -13.57 -38.68
N PHE A 208 -4.59 -14.61 -39.42
CA PHE A 208 -4.04 -15.85 -38.84
C PHE A 208 -2.56 -15.77 -38.49
N ALA A 209 -1.88 -14.68 -38.86
CA ALA A 209 -0.49 -14.44 -38.50
C ALA A 209 -0.32 -13.93 -37.07
N PHE A 210 -1.42 -13.54 -36.41
CA PHE A 210 -1.44 -13.07 -35.02
C PHE A 210 -1.84 -14.19 -34.04
N PRO A 211 -1.37 -14.12 -32.78
CA PRO A 211 -1.84 -15.02 -31.73
C PRO A 211 -3.33 -14.82 -31.43
N GLU A 212 -3.98 -15.85 -30.91
CA GLU A 212 -5.36 -15.74 -30.43
C GLU A 212 -5.42 -15.01 -29.08
N SER A 213 -6.56 -14.44 -28.71
CA SER A 213 -6.72 -13.81 -27.39
C SER A 213 -6.36 -14.77 -26.24
N PRO A 214 -5.44 -14.39 -25.33
CA PRO A 214 -5.05 -15.23 -24.20
C PRO A 214 -6.22 -15.45 -23.24
N ARG A 215 -7.05 -14.43 -22.99
CA ARG A 215 -8.26 -14.56 -22.15
C ARG A 215 -9.27 -15.52 -22.75
N TRP A 216 -9.48 -15.47 -24.07
CA TRP A 216 -10.37 -16.40 -24.74
C TRP A 216 -9.83 -17.84 -24.67
N LEU A 217 -8.53 -18.05 -24.87
CA LEU A 217 -7.89 -19.36 -24.77
C LEU A 217 -8.05 -19.97 -23.36
N VAL A 218 -7.84 -19.17 -22.30
CA VAL A 218 -8.10 -19.63 -20.92
C VAL A 218 -9.58 -20.00 -20.73
N SER A 219 -10.52 -19.23 -21.28
CA SER A 219 -11.96 -19.56 -21.19
C SER A 219 -12.34 -20.88 -21.87
N LYS A 220 -11.49 -21.38 -22.78
CA LYS A 220 -11.63 -22.69 -23.45
C LYS A 220 -10.84 -23.80 -22.77
N GLY A 221 -10.22 -23.54 -21.62
CA GLY A 221 -9.35 -24.50 -20.93
C GLY A 221 -8.00 -24.73 -21.62
N ARG A 222 -7.63 -23.91 -22.62
CA ARG A 222 -6.39 -24.04 -23.41
C ARG A 222 -5.29 -23.17 -22.82
N VAL A 223 -4.90 -23.47 -21.58
CA VAL A 223 -4.02 -22.62 -20.77
C VAL A 223 -2.62 -22.52 -21.36
N GLU A 224 -2.04 -23.63 -21.86
CA GLU A 224 -0.71 -23.62 -22.47
C GLU A 224 -0.62 -22.71 -23.69
N GLU A 225 -1.63 -22.78 -24.57
CA GLU A 225 -1.74 -21.88 -25.72
C GLU A 225 -1.96 -20.43 -25.29
N ALA A 226 -2.71 -20.21 -24.20
CA ALA A 226 -2.93 -18.88 -23.64
C ALA A 226 -1.62 -18.27 -23.14
N THR A 227 -0.81 -19.06 -22.42
CA THR A 227 0.52 -18.67 -21.97
C THR A 227 1.39 -18.31 -23.16
N SER A 228 1.48 -19.17 -24.18
CA SER A 228 2.27 -18.88 -25.39
C SER A 228 1.81 -17.61 -26.11
N SER A 229 0.50 -17.42 -26.27
CA SER A 229 -0.07 -16.20 -26.85
C SER A 229 0.31 -14.96 -26.04
N LEU A 230 0.16 -15.02 -24.71
CA LEU A 230 0.49 -13.90 -23.83
C LEU A 230 1.99 -13.60 -23.86
N THR A 231 2.86 -14.61 -23.85
CA THR A 231 4.31 -14.47 -24.03
C THR A 231 4.63 -13.72 -25.31
N GLN A 232 3.99 -14.07 -26.44
CA GLN A 232 4.22 -13.38 -27.71
C GLN A 232 3.81 -11.90 -27.63
N TYR A 233 2.70 -11.56 -26.96
CA TYR A 233 2.26 -10.17 -26.80
C TYR A 233 3.07 -9.37 -25.77
N ARG A 234 3.65 -10.00 -24.75
CA ARG A 234 4.46 -9.36 -23.70
C ARG A 234 5.94 -9.26 -24.09
N GLY A 235 6.45 -10.17 -24.93
CA GLY A 235 7.82 -10.13 -25.45
C GLY A 235 8.84 -10.55 -24.40
N THR A 236 9.64 -9.61 -23.90
CA THR A 236 10.79 -9.86 -23.00
C THR A 236 10.40 -9.93 -21.52
N GLU A 237 9.12 -9.93 -21.19
CA GLU A 237 8.68 -10.04 -19.80
C GLU A 237 9.07 -11.41 -19.21
N PRO A 238 9.49 -11.46 -17.93
CA PRO A 238 9.85 -12.70 -17.28
C PRO A 238 8.70 -13.73 -17.34
N PRO A 239 8.98 -15.03 -17.52
CA PRO A 239 7.95 -16.09 -17.54
C PRO A 239 7.04 -16.08 -16.31
N GLU A 240 7.55 -15.66 -15.15
CA GLU A 240 6.79 -15.51 -13.91
C GLU A 240 5.69 -14.45 -14.01
N MET A 241 5.94 -13.31 -14.67
CA MET A 241 4.94 -12.25 -14.88
C MET A 241 3.83 -12.73 -15.80
N ILE A 242 4.18 -13.45 -16.87
CA ILE A 242 3.23 -14.06 -17.79
C ILE A 242 2.38 -15.10 -17.04
N SER A 243 3.00 -15.92 -16.18
CA SER A 243 2.30 -16.93 -15.38
C SER A 243 1.36 -16.31 -14.34
N ARG A 244 1.76 -15.21 -13.70
CA ARG A 244 0.91 -14.43 -12.78
C ARG A 244 -0.29 -13.84 -13.51
N GLU A 245 -0.08 -13.25 -14.69
CA GLU A 245 -1.19 -12.71 -15.49
C GLU A 245 -2.15 -13.84 -15.94
N ILE A 246 -1.65 -14.99 -16.42
CA ILE A 246 -2.48 -16.16 -16.74
C ILE A 246 -3.28 -16.64 -15.52
N THR A 247 -2.66 -16.71 -14.35
CA THR A 247 -3.33 -17.11 -13.10
C THR A 247 -4.42 -16.11 -12.74
N SER A 248 -4.17 -14.80 -12.88
CA SER A 248 -5.18 -13.77 -12.62
C SER A 248 -6.38 -13.89 -13.57
N ILE A 249 -6.14 -14.20 -14.86
CA ILE A 249 -7.18 -14.45 -15.86
C ILE A 249 -8.00 -15.68 -15.48
N GLN A 250 -7.35 -16.77 -15.04
CA GLN A 250 -8.02 -17.99 -14.58
C GLN A 250 -8.91 -17.73 -13.36
N LEU A 251 -8.41 -16.98 -12.37
CA LEU A 251 -9.16 -16.63 -11.17
C LEU A 251 -10.38 -15.75 -11.51
N ALA A 252 -10.23 -14.76 -12.38
CA ALA A 252 -11.35 -13.90 -12.82
C ALA A 252 -12.41 -14.68 -13.61
N LEU A 253 -12.02 -15.68 -14.40
CA LEU A 253 -12.95 -16.57 -15.09
C LEU A 253 -13.60 -17.58 -14.13
N ALA A 254 -12.88 -18.03 -13.09
CA ALA A 254 -13.40 -18.93 -12.08
C ALA A 254 -14.44 -18.27 -11.18
N SER A 255 -14.25 -16.98 -10.81
CA SER A 255 -15.20 -16.21 -10.01
C SER A 255 -16.52 -15.92 -10.73
N THR A 256 -16.53 -16.01 -12.06
CA THR A 256 -17.72 -15.82 -12.92
C THR A 256 -18.30 -17.16 -13.43
N LYS A 257 -18.02 -18.28 -12.75
CA LYS A 257 -18.43 -19.65 -13.15
C LYS A 257 -19.95 -19.89 -13.26
N SER A 258 -20.81 -19.05 -12.70
CA SER A 258 -22.28 -19.19 -12.79
C SER A 258 -22.97 -18.16 -13.68
N SER A 259 -22.27 -17.13 -14.18
CA SER A 259 -22.91 -15.99 -14.85
C SER A 259 -23.35 -16.29 -16.29
N SER A 260 -24.61 -15.98 -16.58
CA SER A 260 -25.28 -16.09 -17.87
C SER A 260 -25.88 -14.75 -18.29
N LEU A 261 -26.22 -14.58 -19.57
CA LEU A 261 -26.90 -13.35 -20.04
C LEU A 261 -28.27 -13.12 -19.38
N LYS A 262 -28.92 -14.17 -18.86
CA LYS A 262 -30.20 -14.03 -18.13
C LYS A 262 -30.00 -13.28 -16.81
N ASP A 263 -28.81 -13.35 -16.22
CA ASP A 263 -28.49 -12.72 -14.94
C ASP A 263 -28.37 -11.20 -15.05
N ILE A 264 -28.36 -10.64 -16.27
CA ILE A 264 -28.48 -9.18 -16.50
C ILE A 264 -29.78 -8.65 -15.87
N LEU A 265 -30.86 -9.44 -15.84
CA LEU A 265 -32.13 -9.03 -15.24
C LEU A 265 -32.11 -9.07 -13.71
N ASN A 266 -31.12 -9.74 -13.11
CA ASN A 266 -30.98 -9.83 -11.67
C ASN A 266 -30.25 -8.59 -11.11
N ARG A 267 -31.02 -7.66 -10.56
CA ARG A 267 -30.50 -6.43 -9.94
C ARG A 267 -29.71 -6.66 -8.65
N ASN A 268 -29.89 -7.83 -8.02
CA ASN A 268 -29.25 -8.18 -6.75
C ASN A 268 -28.04 -9.11 -6.95
N ASP A 269 -27.59 -9.32 -8.19
CA ASP A 269 -26.39 -10.11 -8.45
C ASP A 269 -25.13 -9.46 -7.87
N LYS A 270 -24.31 -10.29 -7.22
CA LYS A 270 -23.05 -9.88 -6.58
C LYS A 270 -22.07 -9.31 -7.58
N THR A 271 -22.09 -9.73 -8.85
CA THR A 271 -21.19 -9.18 -9.89
C THR A 271 -21.67 -7.85 -10.49
N ARG A 272 -22.82 -7.35 -10.02
CA ARG A 272 -23.47 -6.11 -10.47
C ARG A 272 -23.66 -6.06 -11.98
N LEU A 273 -23.95 -7.21 -12.57
CA LEU A 273 -24.06 -7.40 -14.02
C LEU A 273 -25.09 -6.47 -14.66
N HIS A 274 -26.25 -6.28 -14.03
CA HIS A 274 -27.28 -5.32 -14.48
C HIS A 274 -26.70 -3.89 -14.59
N PHE A 275 -25.96 -3.42 -13.60
CA PHE A 275 -25.39 -2.08 -13.59
C PHE A 275 -24.28 -1.93 -14.65
N ARG A 276 -23.35 -2.90 -14.73
CA ARG A 276 -22.28 -2.93 -15.74
C ARG A 276 -22.85 -2.90 -17.16
N PHE A 277 -23.88 -3.70 -17.42
CA PHE A 277 -24.59 -3.72 -18.69
C PHE A 277 -25.12 -2.31 -19.05
N TRP A 278 -25.83 -1.64 -18.13
CA TRP A 278 -26.37 -0.31 -18.40
C TRP A 278 -25.30 0.79 -18.51
N LEU A 279 -24.16 0.68 -17.85
CA LEU A 279 -23.01 1.57 -18.10
C LEU A 279 -22.51 1.45 -19.54
N CYS A 280 -22.35 0.22 -20.03
CA CYS A 280 -21.93 -0.06 -21.40
C CYS A 280 -22.96 0.44 -22.43
N MET A 281 -24.25 0.19 -22.18
CA MET A 281 -25.34 0.64 -23.05
C MET A 281 -25.44 2.17 -23.08
N GLY A 282 -25.40 2.81 -21.90
CA GLY A 282 -25.49 4.26 -21.76
C GLY A 282 -24.36 5.00 -22.49
N LEU A 283 -23.12 4.50 -22.40
CA LEU A 283 -21.98 5.14 -23.06
C LEU A 283 -22.07 5.07 -24.59
N ASN A 284 -22.51 3.93 -25.12
CA ASN A 284 -22.71 3.76 -26.57
C ASN A 284 -23.95 4.50 -27.10
N PHE A 285 -24.97 4.70 -26.26
CA PHE A 285 -26.07 5.61 -26.55
C PHE A 285 -25.56 7.06 -26.64
N PHE A 286 -24.85 7.56 -25.63
CA PHE A 286 -24.34 8.94 -25.61
C PHE A 286 -23.46 9.25 -26.82
N GLN A 287 -22.65 8.28 -27.25
CA GLN A 287 -21.82 8.42 -28.44
C GLN A 287 -22.62 8.78 -29.71
N GLN A 288 -23.83 8.23 -29.85
CA GLN A 288 -24.72 8.51 -30.97
C GLN A 288 -25.59 9.74 -30.70
N ALA A 289 -26.09 9.86 -29.47
CA ALA A 289 -27.03 10.87 -29.03
C ALA A 289 -26.39 12.22 -28.66
N CYS A 290 -25.12 12.44 -29.01
CA CYS A 290 -24.43 13.72 -28.85
C CYS A 290 -24.20 14.47 -30.18
N GLY A 291 -24.76 13.97 -31.30
CA GLY A 291 -24.77 14.64 -32.61
C GLY A 291 -23.51 14.43 -33.45
N GLY A 292 -22.67 13.46 -33.09
CA GLY A 292 -21.46 13.10 -33.84
C GLY A 292 -21.72 12.68 -35.28
N ASN A 293 -22.68 11.78 -35.48
CA ASN A 293 -23.04 11.27 -36.81
C ASN A 293 -23.80 12.30 -37.65
N LEU A 294 -24.64 13.13 -37.04
CA LEU A 294 -25.27 14.28 -37.70
C LEU A 294 -24.20 15.12 -38.39
N ILE A 295 -23.19 15.56 -37.64
CA ILE A 295 -22.11 16.38 -38.20
C ILE A 295 -21.28 15.57 -39.18
N SER A 296 -20.93 14.32 -38.88
CA SER A 296 -19.95 13.59 -39.70
C SER A 296 -20.48 13.12 -41.05
N VAL A 297 -21.77 12.77 -41.12
CA VAL A 297 -22.38 12.21 -42.33
C VAL A 297 -23.06 13.29 -43.17
N TYR A 298 -23.66 14.30 -42.53
CA TYR A 298 -24.48 15.31 -43.22
C TYR A 298 -23.81 16.69 -43.33
N SER A 299 -22.52 16.84 -43.02
CA SER A 299 -21.81 18.14 -43.12
C SER A 299 -21.98 18.82 -44.49
N SER A 300 -21.81 18.08 -45.60
CA SER A 300 -21.94 18.63 -46.95
C SER A 300 -23.37 19.09 -47.21
N THR A 301 -24.37 18.25 -46.90
CA THR A 301 -25.79 18.57 -47.00
C THR A 301 -26.16 19.79 -46.15
N ILE A 302 -25.60 19.91 -44.94
CA ILE A 302 -25.84 21.04 -44.04
C ILE A 302 -25.30 22.33 -44.65
N PHE A 303 -24.05 22.32 -45.14
CA PHE A 303 -23.44 23.49 -45.76
C PHE A 303 -24.15 23.94 -47.03
N GLU A 304 -24.61 23.00 -47.84
CA GLU A 304 -25.31 23.29 -49.10
C GLU A 304 -26.75 23.74 -48.85
N ASN A 305 -27.54 22.98 -48.09
CA ASN A 305 -28.98 23.22 -47.96
C ASN A 305 -29.33 24.27 -46.91
N TYR A 306 -28.54 24.39 -45.82
CA TYR A 306 -28.84 25.33 -44.74
C TYR A 306 -27.98 26.59 -44.79
N LEU A 307 -26.69 26.47 -45.10
CA LEU A 307 -25.82 27.66 -45.24
C LEU A 307 -25.79 28.22 -46.66
N HIS A 308 -26.50 27.60 -47.61
CA HIS A 308 -26.60 28.02 -49.01
C HIS A 308 -25.25 28.17 -49.71
N MET A 309 -24.28 27.32 -49.35
CA MET A 309 -22.97 27.26 -50.02
C MET A 309 -23.05 26.55 -51.36
N SER A 310 -22.13 26.83 -52.28
CA SER A 310 -22.04 26.06 -53.53
C SER A 310 -21.72 24.58 -53.25
N PRO A 311 -22.18 23.63 -54.08
CA PRO A 311 -21.93 22.20 -53.87
C PRO A 311 -20.42 21.86 -53.76
N GLU A 312 -19.59 22.57 -54.52
CA GLU A 312 -18.13 22.41 -54.47
C GLU A 312 -17.56 22.87 -53.12
N MET A 313 -17.93 24.08 -52.67
CA MET A 313 -17.47 24.61 -51.38
C MET A 313 -17.94 23.74 -50.21
N ALA A 314 -19.19 23.28 -50.25
CA ALA A 314 -19.77 22.40 -49.23
C ALA A 314 -19.00 21.08 -49.10
N LYS A 315 -18.63 20.44 -50.22
CA LYS A 315 -17.85 19.19 -50.23
C LYS A 315 -16.41 19.40 -49.75
N ILE A 316 -15.76 20.50 -50.15
CA ILE A 316 -14.41 20.85 -49.68
C ILE A 316 -14.43 21.08 -48.17
N LEU A 317 -15.37 21.89 -47.68
CA LEU A 317 -15.44 22.22 -46.25
C LEU A 317 -15.78 20.99 -45.40
N ALA A 318 -16.69 20.13 -45.86
CA ALA A 318 -16.98 18.84 -45.20
C ALA A 318 -15.73 17.95 -45.11
N SER A 319 -14.95 17.87 -46.19
CA SER A 319 -13.68 17.13 -46.23
C SER A 319 -12.66 17.70 -45.25
N CYS A 320 -12.55 19.03 -45.16
CA CYS A 320 -11.69 19.72 -44.20
C CYS A 320 -12.11 19.48 -42.75
N VAL A 321 -13.42 19.53 -42.44
CA VAL A 321 -13.95 19.26 -41.09
C VAL A 321 -13.63 17.83 -40.63
N LEU A 322 -13.75 16.85 -41.52
CA LEU A 322 -13.47 15.45 -41.20
C LEU A 322 -11.96 15.15 -41.14
N MET A 323 -11.15 15.83 -41.95
CA MET A 323 -9.69 15.81 -41.80
C MET A 323 -9.28 16.41 -40.45
N TRP A 324 -9.85 17.56 -40.08
CA TRP A 324 -9.64 18.18 -38.78
C TRP A 324 -10.00 17.26 -37.62
N LYS A 325 -11.14 16.57 -37.71
CA LYS A 325 -11.55 15.54 -36.75
C LYS A 325 -10.49 14.45 -36.60
N THR A 326 -9.91 14.00 -37.70
CA THR A 326 -8.84 12.98 -37.71
C THR A 326 -7.59 13.48 -37.00
N LEU A 327 -7.18 14.73 -37.25
CA LEU A 327 -6.04 15.34 -36.56
C LEU A 327 -6.30 15.48 -35.05
N CYS A 328 -7.52 15.85 -34.66
CA CYS A 328 -7.90 15.97 -33.25
C CYS A 328 -7.88 14.63 -32.51
N CYS A 329 -8.10 13.50 -33.19
CA CYS A 329 -8.00 12.17 -32.57
C CYS A 329 -6.58 11.87 -32.04
N VAL A 330 -5.53 12.52 -32.57
CA VAL A 330 -4.15 12.39 -32.05
C VAL A 330 -4.04 12.98 -30.65
N ILE A 331 -4.79 14.04 -30.34
CA ILE A 331 -4.84 14.62 -28.99
C ILE A 331 -5.45 13.63 -28.02
N SER A 332 -6.50 12.92 -28.44
CA SER A 332 -7.17 11.88 -27.65
C SER A 332 -6.22 10.73 -27.29
N PHE A 333 -5.31 10.36 -28.20
CA PHE A 333 -4.30 9.33 -27.96
C PHE A 333 -3.40 9.65 -26.77
N TRP A 334 -2.95 10.90 -26.65
CA TRP A 334 -2.12 11.34 -25.52
C TRP A 334 -2.94 11.63 -24.25
N ALA A 335 -4.17 12.14 -24.41
CA ALA A 335 -5.02 12.53 -23.29
C ALA A 335 -5.53 11.33 -22.48
N ILE A 336 -5.86 10.21 -23.13
CA ILE A 336 -6.61 9.10 -22.49
C ILE A 336 -5.86 8.41 -21.35
N ASP A 337 -4.53 8.29 -21.45
CA ASP A 337 -3.66 7.67 -20.43
C ASP A 337 -2.98 8.73 -19.53
N ARG A 338 -3.22 10.02 -19.76
CA ARG A 338 -2.75 11.13 -18.88
C ARG A 338 -3.85 11.69 -17.97
N LEU A 339 -5.05 11.88 -18.53
CA LEU A 339 -6.19 12.47 -17.83
C LEU A 339 -7.15 11.41 -17.26
N GLY A 340 -7.09 10.18 -17.77
CA GLY A 340 -8.04 9.11 -17.46
C GLY A 340 -9.30 9.17 -18.32
N ARG A 341 -10.06 8.06 -18.33
CA ARG A 341 -11.21 7.88 -19.23
C ARG A 341 -12.34 8.83 -18.83
N ARG A 342 -12.55 9.02 -17.53
CA ARG A 342 -13.65 9.85 -17.01
C ARG A 342 -13.49 11.31 -17.39
N ALA A 343 -12.28 11.86 -17.19
CA ALA A 343 -11.98 13.23 -17.53
C ALA A 343 -12.21 13.47 -19.03
N CYS A 344 -11.74 12.55 -19.88
CA CYS A 344 -11.96 12.62 -21.32
C CYS A 344 -13.45 12.65 -21.71
N PHE A 345 -14.29 11.79 -21.12
CA PHE A 345 -15.74 11.81 -21.40
C PHE A 345 -16.43 13.09 -20.90
N MET A 346 -16.06 13.59 -19.72
CA MET A 346 -16.64 14.83 -19.18
C MET A 346 -16.25 16.06 -20.02
N ILE A 347 -14.96 16.19 -20.38
CA ILE A 347 -14.46 17.28 -21.23
C ILE A 347 -15.15 17.25 -22.60
N SER A 348 -15.24 16.06 -23.20
CA SER A 348 -15.92 15.86 -24.48
C SER A 348 -17.40 16.24 -24.39
N GLY A 349 -18.14 15.73 -23.39
CA GLY A 349 -19.56 16.01 -23.20
C GLY A 349 -19.87 17.49 -23.01
N THR A 350 -19.11 18.18 -22.15
CA THR A 350 -19.27 19.63 -21.92
C THR A 350 -19.00 20.43 -23.20
N GLY A 351 -17.89 20.15 -23.90
CA GLY A 351 -17.55 20.85 -25.13
C GLY A 351 -18.59 20.64 -26.24
N MET A 352 -19.04 19.39 -26.43
CA MET A 352 -20.10 19.07 -27.40
C MET A 352 -21.43 19.77 -27.08
N ALA A 353 -21.83 19.82 -25.80
CA ALA A 353 -23.06 20.49 -25.38
C ALA A 353 -23.03 21.99 -25.71
N LEU A 354 -21.91 22.67 -25.42
CA LEU A 354 -21.72 24.08 -25.73
C LEU A 354 -21.74 24.32 -27.24
N CYS A 355 -21.07 23.47 -28.02
CA CYS A 355 -21.10 23.58 -29.47
C CYS A 355 -22.52 23.41 -30.03
N MET A 356 -23.24 22.37 -29.61
CA MET A 356 -24.61 22.13 -30.07
C MET A 356 -25.57 23.27 -29.69
N ALA A 357 -25.39 23.89 -28.53
CA ALA A 357 -26.16 25.07 -28.15
C ALA A 357 -25.89 26.26 -29.09
N VAL A 358 -24.62 26.50 -29.46
CA VAL A 358 -24.27 27.57 -30.42
C VAL A 358 -24.77 27.26 -31.83
N LEU A 359 -24.71 26.00 -32.27
CA LEU A 359 -25.29 25.59 -33.56
C LEU A 359 -26.81 25.77 -33.56
N ALA A 360 -27.50 25.48 -32.45
CA ALA A 360 -28.93 25.72 -32.31
C ALA A 360 -29.26 27.22 -32.39
N ILE A 361 -28.49 28.07 -31.70
CA ILE A 361 -28.69 29.53 -31.71
C ILE A 361 -28.44 30.11 -33.10
N THR A 362 -27.34 29.74 -33.75
CA THR A 362 -27.02 30.27 -35.08
C THR A 362 -28.03 29.84 -36.15
N THR A 363 -28.75 28.75 -35.93
CA THR A 363 -29.81 28.25 -36.82
C THR A 363 -31.23 28.64 -36.40
N SER A 364 -31.43 29.30 -35.25
CA SER A 364 -32.77 29.71 -34.79
C SER A 364 -33.31 30.98 -35.45
N PHE A 365 -32.48 31.69 -36.23
CA PHE A 365 -32.88 32.92 -36.91
C PHE A 365 -33.37 32.64 -38.33
N ASN A 366 -34.37 33.39 -38.78
CA ASN A 366 -34.97 33.24 -40.11
C ASN A 366 -34.03 33.63 -41.27
N THR A 367 -32.98 34.41 -41.00
CA THR A 367 -31.98 34.81 -41.99
C THR A 367 -30.58 34.56 -41.43
N ILE A 368 -29.77 33.79 -42.16
CA ILE A 368 -28.39 33.51 -41.78
C ILE A 368 -27.49 34.60 -42.36
N THR A 369 -26.91 35.42 -41.49
CA THR A 369 -25.91 36.41 -41.89
C THR A 369 -24.54 35.75 -42.12
N HIS A 370 -23.68 36.38 -42.92
CA HIS A 370 -22.33 35.84 -43.17
C HIS A 370 -21.52 35.59 -41.87
N PRO A 371 -21.54 36.46 -40.84
CA PRO A 371 -20.90 36.15 -39.55
C PRO A 371 -21.48 34.94 -38.83
N MET A 372 -22.79 34.70 -38.94
CA MET A 372 -23.44 33.53 -38.35
C MET A 372 -23.05 32.23 -39.05
N ALA A 373 -22.94 32.26 -40.38
CA ALA A 373 -22.44 31.12 -41.16
C ALA A 373 -20.97 30.78 -40.78
N ILE A 374 -20.11 31.80 -40.62
CA ILE A 374 -18.73 31.60 -40.12
C ILE A 374 -18.75 30.99 -38.71
N THR A 375 -19.60 31.50 -37.83
CA THR A 375 -19.73 30.99 -36.46
C THR A 375 -20.19 29.54 -36.45
N TYR A 376 -21.19 29.20 -37.27
CA TYR A 376 -21.69 27.83 -37.41
C TYR A 376 -20.56 26.87 -37.84
N VAL A 377 -19.83 27.22 -38.90
CA VAL A 377 -18.70 26.44 -39.39
C VAL A 377 -17.61 26.31 -38.32
N ALA A 378 -17.21 27.42 -37.68
CA ALA A 378 -16.18 27.40 -36.64
C ALA A 378 -16.57 26.47 -35.48
N PHE A 379 -17.82 26.51 -35.02
CA PHE A 379 -18.30 25.64 -33.95
C PHE A 379 -18.47 24.18 -34.40
N MET A 380 -18.63 23.88 -35.69
CA MET A 380 -18.48 22.50 -36.20
C MET A 380 -17.04 22.01 -36.12
N PHE A 381 -16.03 22.85 -36.41
CA PHE A 381 -14.62 22.49 -36.21
C PHE A 381 -14.33 22.26 -34.72
N ILE A 382 -14.82 23.13 -33.83
CA ILE A 382 -14.65 22.99 -32.38
C ILE A 382 -15.39 21.74 -31.86
N PHE A 383 -16.58 21.44 -32.36
CA PHE A 383 -17.28 20.19 -32.02
C PHE A 383 -16.42 18.97 -32.41
N ASN A 384 -15.83 18.98 -33.61
CA ASN A 384 -14.94 17.91 -34.07
C ASN A 384 -13.58 17.87 -33.37
N PHE A 385 -13.25 18.88 -32.54
CA PHE A 385 -12.15 18.80 -31.59
C PHE A 385 -12.57 18.09 -30.30
N PHE A 386 -13.74 18.43 -29.73
CA PHE A 386 -14.20 17.83 -28.47
C PHE A 386 -14.73 16.40 -28.62
N TYR A 387 -15.39 16.08 -29.73
CA TYR A 387 -15.99 14.77 -29.93
C TYR A 387 -14.95 13.62 -29.87
N PRO A 388 -13.80 13.70 -30.57
CA PRO A 388 -12.78 12.67 -30.49
C PRO A 388 -12.21 12.37 -29.11
N ILE A 389 -12.10 13.38 -28.24
CA ILE A 389 -11.49 13.27 -26.91
C ILE A 389 -12.12 12.13 -26.09
N GLY A 390 -13.44 11.95 -26.17
CA GLY A 390 -14.15 10.88 -25.46
C GLY A 390 -14.77 9.82 -26.37
N PHE A 391 -15.51 10.25 -27.40
CA PHE A 391 -16.57 9.43 -28.01
C PHE A 391 -16.23 8.83 -29.39
N MET A 392 -14.98 8.95 -29.84
CA MET A 392 -14.58 8.36 -31.12
C MET A 392 -13.98 6.94 -30.98
N GLY A 393 -13.25 6.66 -29.90
CA GLY A 393 -12.73 5.32 -29.59
C GLY A 393 -12.89 4.89 -28.13
N GLY A 394 -13.02 5.86 -27.21
CA GLY A 394 -13.10 5.60 -25.78
C GLY A 394 -14.32 4.77 -25.37
N ASN A 395 -15.44 4.88 -26.09
CA ASN A 395 -16.65 4.08 -25.82
C ASN A 395 -16.43 2.57 -26.02
N PHE A 396 -15.72 2.17 -27.08
CA PHE A 396 -15.43 0.76 -27.36
C PHE A 396 -14.45 0.19 -26.34
N LEU A 397 -13.40 0.95 -26.03
CA LEU A 397 -12.41 0.59 -25.02
C LEU A 397 -13.07 0.40 -23.64
N TYR A 398 -13.79 1.42 -23.17
CA TYR A 398 -14.38 1.43 -21.84
C TYR A 398 -15.41 0.31 -21.69
N THR A 399 -16.18 0.02 -22.74
CA THR A 399 -17.12 -1.11 -22.76
C THR A 399 -16.40 -2.45 -22.55
N ALA A 400 -15.24 -2.65 -23.17
CA ALA A 400 -14.46 -3.87 -23.01
C ALA A 400 -13.77 -3.97 -21.65
N GLU A 401 -13.41 -2.83 -21.04
CA GLU A 401 -12.82 -2.75 -19.69
C GLU A 401 -13.87 -3.01 -18.58
N ILE A 402 -15.09 -2.52 -18.75
CA ILE A 402 -16.17 -2.67 -17.77
C ILE A 402 -16.88 -4.01 -17.88
N ALA A 403 -16.86 -4.70 -19.02
CA ALA A 403 -17.54 -5.98 -19.13
C ALA A 403 -16.75 -7.13 -18.44
N PRO A 404 -17.42 -8.01 -17.67
CA PRO A 404 -16.76 -9.06 -16.90
C PRO A 404 -16.12 -10.13 -17.78
N ALA A 405 -15.04 -10.75 -17.29
CA ALA A 405 -14.21 -11.68 -18.05
C ALA A 405 -14.99 -12.70 -18.90
N ARG A 406 -16.00 -13.38 -18.33
CA ARG A 406 -16.77 -14.41 -19.03
C ARG A 406 -17.79 -13.88 -20.04
N LEU A 407 -18.43 -12.74 -19.76
CA LEU A 407 -19.48 -12.17 -20.60
C LEU A 407 -18.97 -10.98 -21.43
N ARG A 408 -17.66 -10.72 -21.43
CA ARG A 408 -17.04 -9.56 -22.06
C ARG A 408 -17.45 -9.42 -23.52
N ALA A 409 -17.25 -10.47 -24.32
CA ALA A 409 -17.60 -10.45 -25.74
C ALA A 409 -19.11 -10.24 -25.95
N ALA A 410 -19.95 -10.91 -25.16
CA ALA A 410 -21.40 -10.78 -25.29
C ALA A 410 -21.89 -9.37 -24.93
N ILE A 411 -21.50 -8.82 -23.77
CA ILE A 411 -21.91 -7.47 -23.35
C ILE A 411 -21.32 -6.41 -24.28
N SER A 412 -20.04 -6.53 -24.67
CA SER A 412 -19.44 -5.61 -25.64
C SER A 412 -20.18 -5.67 -26.99
N SER A 413 -20.59 -6.86 -27.44
CA SER A 413 -21.36 -6.98 -28.68
C SER A 413 -22.77 -6.40 -28.59
N LEU A 414 -23.47 -6.55 -27.46
CA LEU A 414 -24.78 -5.92 -27.21
C LEU A 414 -24.67 -4.40 -27.14
N ALA A 415 -23.61 -3.88 -26.51
CA ALA A 415 -23.35 -2.45 -26.44
C ALA A 415 -22.98 -1.87 -27.82
N THR A 416 -22.21 -2.59 -28.64
CA THR A 416 -21.96 -2.23 -30.05
C THR A 416 -23.23 -2.32 -30.89
N ALA A 417 -24.10 -3.31 -30.66
CA ALA A 417 -25.41 -3.38 -31.29
C ALA A 417 -26.26 -2.15 -30.91
N ASN A 418 -26.26 -1.73 -29.64
CA ASN A 418 -26.93 -0.51 -29.20
C ASN A 418 -26.37 0.75 -29.88
N HIS A 419 -25.05 0.83 -30.04
CA HIS A 419 -24.44 1.89 -30.85
C HIS A 419 -25.02 1.89 -32.28
N TRP A 420 -25.07 0.75 -32.95
CA TRP A 420 -25.59 0.67 -34.32
C TRP A 420 -27.10 0.92 -34.42
N LEU A 421 -27.87 0.55 -33.40
CA LEU A 421 -29.30 0.87 -33.30
C LEU A 421 -29.51 2.38 -33.26
N TRP A 422 -28.81 3.10 -32.37
CA TRP A 422 -28.96 4.55 -32.29
C TRP A 422 -28.36 5.27 -33.49
N ASN A 423 -27.30 4.72 -34.09
CA ASN A 423 -26.78 5.21 -35.37
C ASN A 423 -27.84 5.08 -36.48
N LEU A 424 -28.51 3.92 -36.58
CA LEU A 424 -29.62 3.69 -37.50
C LEU A 424 -30.74 4.72 -37.30
N VAL A 425 -31.14 4.96 -36.04
CA VAL A 425 -32.16 5.96 -35.70
C VAL A 425 -31.72 7.36 -36.14
N VAL A 426 -30.50 7.79 -35.77
CA VAL A 426 -29.98 9.11 -36.12
C VAL A 426 -29.93 9.30 -37.65
N VAL A 427 -29.40 8.33 -38.40
CA VAL A 427 -29.29 8.42 -39.86
C VAL A 427 -30.66 8.47 -40.53
N LEU A 428 -31.63 7.67 -40.07
CA LEU A 428 -32.98 7.66 -40.63
C LEU A 428 -33.75 8.96 -40.32
N VAL A 429 -33.65 9.44 -39.08
CA VAL A 429 -34.44 10.58 -38.59
C VAL A 429 -33.83 11.92 -39.00
N THR A 430 -32.51 12.01 -39.17
CA THR A 430 -31.82 13.30 -39.39
C THR A 430 -32.40 14.11 -40.56
N PRO A 431 -32.51 13.60 -41.79
CA PRO A 431 -33.05 14.41 -42.90
C PRO A 431 -34.45 14.96 -42.62
N VAL A 432 -35.32 14.14 -42.02
CA VAL A 432 -36.69 14.51 -41.65
C VAL A 432 -36.70 15.53 -40.51
N ALA A 433 -35.85 15.35 -39.49
CA ALA A 433 -35.81 16.23 -38.33
C ALA A 433 -35.30 17.63 -38.68
N ILE A 434 -34.27 17.75 -39.53
CA ILE A 434 -33.79 19.07 -39.91
C ILE A 434 -34.83 19.81 -40.80
N ASP A 435 -35.61 19.09 -41.61
CA ASP A 435 -36.71 19.68 -42.40
C ASP A 435 -37.92 20.10 -41.54
N THR A 436 -38.29 19.27 -40.56
CA THR A 436 -39.54 19.47 -39.78
C THR A 436 -39.39 20.30 -38.52
N ILE A 437 -38.36 20.07 -37.72
CA ILE A 437 -38.16 20.73 -36.42
C ILE A 437 -36.97 21.70 -36.40
N GLY A 438 -36.19 21.76 -37.48
CA GLY A 438 -35.13 22.76 -37.68
C GLY A 438 -34.15 22.83 -36.52
N PHE A 439 -33.95 24.04 -35.97
CA PHE A 439 -32.97 24.28 -34.91
C PHE A 439 -33.23 23.51 -33.61
N TRP A 440 -34.49 23.11 -33.33
CA TRP A 440 -34.83 22.30 -32.15
C TRP A 440 -34.11 20.95 -32.16
N TYR A 441 -33.71 20.44 -33.33
CA TYR A 441 -32.95 19.21 -33.40
C TYR A 441 -31.57 19.34 -32.73
N TYR A 442 -30.89 20.48 -32.89
CA TYR A 442 -29.63 20.76 -32.19
C TYR A 442 -29.82 20.96 -30.69
N VAL A 443 -30.97 21.51 -30.26
CA VAL A 443 -31.32 21.65 -28.83
C VAL A 443 -31.41 20.29 -28.14
N ILE A 444 -31.97 19.27 -28.82
CA ILE A 444 -32.02 17.89 -28.30
C ILE A 444 -30.61 17.38 -28.02
N TYR A 445 -29.67 17.54 -28.97
CA TYR A 445 -28.29 17.12 -28.80
C TYR A 445 -27.55 17.91 -27.72
N ALA A 446 -27.81 19.22 -27.60
CA ALA A 446 -27.25 20.05 -26.53
C ALA A 446 -27.72 19.56 -25.15
N GLY A 447 -29.03 19.31 -25.02
CA GLY A 447 -29.64 18.77 -23.80
C GLY A 447 -29.05 17.43 -23.39
N ILE A 448 -29.05 16.44 -24.30
CA ILE A 448 -28.49 15.11 -24.01
C ILE A 448 -26.99 15.22 -23.66
N SER A 449 -26.21 15.97 -24.44
CA SER A 449 -24.77 16.13 -24.20
C SER A 449 -24.46 16.76 -22.84
N SER A 450 -25.30 17.68 -22.35
CA SER A 450 -25.14 18.29 -21.03
C SER A 450 -25.29 17.31 -19.86
N THR A 451 -25.99 16.19 -20.06
CA THR A 451 -26.16 15.14 -19.05
C THR A 451 -24.95 14.21 -18.92
N ILE A 452 -24.10 14.17 -19.95
CA ILE A 452 -22.90 13.31 -20.00
C ILE A 452 -21.96 13.60 -18.81
N PRO A 453 -21.49 14.84 -18.56
CA PRO A 453 -20.56 15.09 -17.47
C PRO A 453 -21.14 14.71 -16.09
N ILE A 454 -22.43 14.96 -15.87
CA ILE A 454 -23.13 14.62 -14.63
C ILE A 454 -23.17 13.09 -14.46
N THR A 455 -23.57 12.38 -15.51
CA THR A 455 -23.71 10.92 -15.48
C THR A 455 -22.35 10.22 -15.29
N VAL A 456 -21.31 10.69 -15.99
CA VAL A 456 -19.94 10.16 -15.88
C VAL A 456 -19.34 10.46 -14.50
N TYR A 457 -19.61 11.64 -13.94
CA TYR A 457 -19.15 11.99 -12.61
C TYR A 457 -19.74 11.07 -11.53
N LEU A 458 -21.02 10.73 -11.63
CA LEU A 458 -21.73 9.95 -10.62
C LEU A 458 -21.57 8.44 -10.76
N LEU A 459 -21.59 7.90 -11.98
CA LEU A 459 -21.81 6.45 -12.21
C LEU A 459 -20.62 5.70 -12.84
N TYR A 460 -19.71 6.40 -13.52
CA TYR A 460 -18.65 5.76 -14.31
C TYR A 460 -17.34 5.68 -13.51
N PRO A 461 -16.85 4.47 -13.12
CA PRO A 461 -15.55 4.32 -12.45
C PRO A 461 -14.37 4.61 -13.38
N GLU A 462 -13.22 4.96 -12.80
CA GLU A 462 -11.99 5.18 -13.58
C GLU A 462 -11.30 3.84 -13.86
N THR A 463 -10.85 3.66 -15.10
CA THR A 463 -10.24 2.39 -15.58
C THR A 463 -8.76 2.53 -15.94
N MET A 464 -8.25 3.77 -16.02
CA MET A 464 -6.84 4.05 -16.31
C MET A 464 -5.91 3.37 -15.29
N GLY A 465 -4.87 2.69 -15.80
CA GLY A 465 -3.84 2.04 -15.00
C GLY A 465 -4.33 0.81 -14.22
N ARG A 466 -5.48 0.21 -14.60
CA ARG A 466 -6.07 -0.97 -13.96
C ARG A 466 -6.06 -2.20 -14.87
N SER A 467 -5.68 -3.35 -14.32
CA SER A 467 -5.91 -4.62 -15.00
C SER A 467 -7.41 -4.91 -15.12
N LEU A 468 -7.81 -5.70 -16.13
CA LEU A 468 -9.22 -6.05 -16.34
C LEU A 468 -9.76 -6.84 -15.13
N GLU A 469 -8.89 -7.64 -14.55
CA GLU A 469 -9.15 -8.52 -13.42
C GLU A 469 -9.32 -7.71 -12.11
N MET A 470 -8.61 -6.59 -11.96
CA MET A 470 -8.80 -5.66 -10.84
C MET A 470 -10.13 -4.91 -10.94
N LEU A 471 -10.53 -4.48 -12.15
CA LEU A 471 -11.82 -3.84 -12.36
C LEU A 471 -12.99 -4.78 -12.05
N ASP A 472 -12.86 -6.07 -12.39
CA ASP A 472 -13.85 -7.09 -12.02
C ASP A 472 -14.11 -7.14 -10.51
N ARG A 473 -13.07 -7.00 -9.68
CA ARG A 473 -13.19 -7.00 -8.22
C ARG A 473 -13.97 -5.79 -7.70
N VAL A 474 -13.76 -4.60 -8.26
CA VAL A 474 -14.48 -3.38 -7.85
C VAL A 474 -15.99 -3.55 -7.94
N PHE A 475 -16.48 -4.20 -9.00
CA PHE A 475 -17.91 -4.42 -9.18
C PHE A 475 -18.48 -5.51 -8.26
N VAL A 476 -17.64 -6.44 -7.79
CA VAL A 476 -18.03 -7.54 -6.90
C VAL A 476 -18.02 -7.10 -5.43
N GLU A 477 -17.03 -6.32 -5.04
CA GLU A 477 -16.78 -5.91 -3.65
C GLU A 477 -17.57 -4.65 -3.24
N ALA A 478 -17.99 -3.82 -4.19
CA ALA A 478 -18.74 -2.59 -3.88
C ALA A 478 -20.14 -2.87 -3.32
N GLU A 479 -20.37 -2.50 -2.06
CA GLU A 479 -21.65 -2.65 -1.33
C GLU A 479 -22.87 -2.08 -2.06
N SER A 480 -22.69 -1.02 -2.86
CA SER A 480 -23.76 -0.42 -3.69
C SER A 480 -23.20 0.21 -4.96
N VAL A 481 -24.07 0.49 -5.93
CA VAL A 481 -23.67 1.12 -7.20
C VAL A 481 -23.01 2.49 -7.01
N TRP A 482 -23.40 3.21 -5.95
CA TRP A 482 -22.86 4.53 -5.62
C TRP A 482 -21.45 4.47 -5.03
N ARG A 483 -21.02 3.31 -4.51
CA ARG A 483 -19.68 3.10 -3.95
C ARG A 483 -18.65 2.66 -4.99
N ILE A 484 -19.08 2.20 -6.16
CA ILE A 484 -18.21 1.74 -7.25
C ILE A 484 -17.25 2.87 -7.70
N VAL A 485 -17.77 4.09 -7.87
CA VAL A 485 -16.97 5.23 -8.34
C VAL A 485 -15.93 5.70 -7.30
N PRO A 486 -16.29 5.92 -6.01
CA PRO A 486 -15.30 6.18 -4.95
C PRO A 486 -14.27 5.05 -4.80
N MET A 487 -14.71 3.80 -4.84
CA MET A 487 -13.85 2.63 -4.69
C MET A 487 -12.81 2.56 -5.82
N ALA A 488 -13.23 2.77 -7.07
CA ALA A 488 -12.31 2.81 -8.21
C ALA A 488 -11.27 3.95 -8.11
N ARG A 489 -11.58 5.06 -7.43
CA ARG A 489 -10.62 6.18 -7.20
C ARG A 489 -9.55 5.83 -6.16
N GLY A 490 -9.88 5.02 -5.16
CA GLY A 490 -8.99 4.69 -4.04
C GLY A 490 -7.97 3.58 -4.31
N LEU A 491 -8.07 2.89 -5.45
CA LEU A 491 -7.10 1.84 -5.81
C LEU A 491 -5.76 2.47 -6.23
N PRO A 492 -4.58 1.89 -5.93
CA PRO A 492 -3.28 2.36 -6.46
C PRO A 492 -3.07 1.92 -7.91
N GLY A 493 -2.73 2.84 -8.82
CA GLY A 493 -2.45 2.49 -10.23
C GLY A 493 -1.17 1.65 -10.35
N GLU A 494 -1.07 0.78 -11.36
CA GLU A 494 0.21 0.09 -11.64
C GLU A 494 1.27 1.11 -12.05
N GLU A 495 2.13 1.54 -11.12
CA GLU A 495 3.33 2.33 -11.43
C GLU A 495 4.39 1.44 -12.11
N VAL A 496 4.95 1.95 -13.20
CA VAL A 496 5.85 1.20 -14.08
C VAL A 496 7.29 1.52 -13.71
N VAL A 497 7.97 0.55 -13.11
CA VAL A 497 9.42 0.53 -12.96
C VAL A 497 10.04 0.43 -14.35
N VAL A 498 10.68 1.51 -14.81
CA VAL A 498 11.57 1.46 -15.97
C VAL A 498 12.89 0.85 -15.49
N VAL A 499 13.05 -0.46 -15.65
CA VAL A 499 14.34 -1.12 -15.49
C VAL A 499 15.12 -0.85 -16.77
N GLU A 500 16.05 0.12 -16.73
CA GLU A 500 17.12 0.19 -17.72
C GLU A 500 18.06 -1.01 -17.50
N SER A 501 17.90 -2.04 -18.33
CA SER A 501 18.80 -3.19 -18.35
C SER A 501 20.17 -2.76 -18.90
N ARG A 502 21.19 -2.72 -18.04
CA ARG A 502 22.60 -2.70 -18.48
C ARG A 502 22.92 -4.05 -19.15
N PRO A 503 23.57 -4.06 -20.33
CA PRO A 503 23.95 -5.29 -20.99
C PRO A 503 25.26 -5.82 -20.42
N GLY A 504 25.23 -7.01 -19.85
CA GLY A 504 26.45 -7.75 -19.50
C GLY A 504 26.27 -8.58 -18.24
N GLU A 505 25.73 -9.78 -18.38
CA GLU A 505 26.25 -10.98 -17.72
C GLU A 505 25.63 -12.22 -18.37
N GLU A 506 26.52 -13.06 -18.90
CA GLU A 506 26.21 -14.25 -19.67
C GLU A 506 25.77 -15.41 -18.77
N LYS A 507 24.68 -16.06 -19.20
CA LYS A 507 24.44 -17.52 -19.21
C LYS A 507 25.09 -18.35 -18.09
N ALA A 508 24.24 -18.79 -17.16
CA ALA A 508 24.30 -20.16 -16.64
C ALA A 508 22.92 -20.80 -16.77
N ASN A 509 22.77 -21.69 -17.75
CA ASN A 509 21.64 -22.62 -17.83
C ASN A 509 21.84 -23.72 -16.79
N ALA A 510 20.87 -23.91 -15.92
CA ALA A 510 20.55 -25.24 -15.38
C ALA A 510 19.03 -25.31 -15.22
N ALA A 511 18.43 -26.24 -15.94
CA ALA A 511 17.03 -26.60 -15.82
C ALA A 511 16.74 -27.05 -14.38
N GLY A 512 15.89 -26.32 -13.69
CA GLY A 512 15.25 -26.73 -12.44
C GLY A 512 13.75 -26.57 -12.64
N GLU A 513 13.02 -27.67 -12.49
CA GLU A 513 11.56 -27.72 -12.48
C GLU A 513 11.01 -26.68 -11.49
N VAL A 514 10.13 -25.78 -11.95
CA VAL A 514 9.41 -24.89 -11.05
C VAL A 514 8.25 -25.69 -10.46
N GLU A 515 8.47 -26.27 -9.29
CA GLU A 515 7.41 -26.87 -8.47
C GLU A 515 6.34 -25.82 -8.16
N MET A 516 5.09 -26.18 -8.42
CA MET A 516 3.92 -25.44 -7.96
C MET A 516 3.95 -25.36 -6.44
N ARG A 517 4.13 -24.16 -5.87
CA ARG A 517 3.97 -23.98 -4.42
C ARG A 517 2.51 -24.26 -4.04
N GLU A 518 2.29 -25.32 -3.26
CA GLU A 518 1.02 -25.61 -2.61
C GLU A 518 0.61 -24.40 -1.74
N TYR A 519 -0.61 -23.89 -1.96
CA TYR A 519 -1.20 -22.88 -1.09
C TYR A 519 -1.58 -23.54 0.24
N ARG A 520 -0.80 -23.31 1.30
CA ARG A 520 -1.19 -23.66 2.66
C ARG A 520 -2.01 -22.52 3.31
N PRO A 521 -2.97 -22.83 4.20
CA PRO A 521 -3.66 -21.83 5.02
C PRO A 521 -2.66 -20.93 5.78
N LEU A 522 -2.92 -19.62 5.80
CA LEU A 522 -2.05 -18.64 6.44
C LEU A 522 -2.61 -18.20 7.79
N THR A 523 -1.72 -18.07 8.78
CA THR A 523 -2.03 -17.37 10.03
C THR A 523 -2.29 -15.89 9.77
N TYR A 524 -2.91 -15.17 10.70
CA TYR A 524 -3.22 -13.75 10.49
C TYR A 524 -1.94 -12.91 10.32
N SER A 525 -0.95 -13.15 11.17
CA SER A 525 0.37 -12.51 11.12
C SER A 525 1.08 -12.74 9.80
N GLU A 526 1.01 -13.95 9.23
CA GLU A 526 1.53 -14.25 7.89
C GLU A 526 0.82 -13.48 6.79
N LYS A 527 -0.51 -13.39 6.83
CA LYS A 527 -1.27 -12.57 5.86
C LYS A 527 -0.80 -11.13 5.89
N VAL A 528 -0.65 -10.54 7.08
CA VAL A 528 -0.19 -9.15 7.21
C VAL A 528 1.26 -9.01 6.75
N LEU A 529 2.19 -9.87 7.17
CA LEU A 529 3.59 -9.82 6.74
C LEU A 529 3.73 -9.92 5.23
N TYR A 530 3.08 -10.91 4.62
CA TYR A 530 3.31 -11.26 3.22
C TYR A 530 2.66 -10.25 2.27
N THR A 531 1.60 -9.56 2.71
CA THR A 531 1.00 -8.46 1.95
C THR A 531 1.93 -7.24 1.86
N HIS A 532 2.91 -7.13 2.75
CA HIS A 532 3.90 -6.04 2.79
C HIS A 532 5.27 -6.43 2.22
N LEU A 533 5.36 -7.57 1.52
CA LEU A 533 6.53 -7.92 0.72
C LEU A 533 6.52 -7.17 -0.62
N PRO A 534 7.69 -6.84 -1.20
CA PRO A 534 7.74 -6.26 -2.52
C PRO A 534 7.20 -7.28 -3.54
N PRO A 535 6.50 -6.83 -4.61
CA PRO A 535 5.96 -7.73 -5.63
C PRO A 535 7.02 -8.59 -6.34
N THR A 536 8.30 -8.18 -6.24
CA THR A 536 9.48 -8.86 -6.78
C THR A 536 10.00 -9.99 -5.88
N PHE A 537 9.52 -10.13 -4.65
CA PHE A 537 9.94 -11.21 -3.75
C PHE A 537 9.37 -12.55 -4.21
N THR A 538 10.25 -13.46 -4.64
CA THR A 538 9.87 -14.77 -5.22
C THR A 538 10.42 -15.96 -4.42
N SER A 539 11.30 -15.72 -3.45
CA SER A 539 11.93 -16.79 -2.65
C SER A 539 10.90 -17.58 -1.81
N PRO A 540 11.15 -18.88 -1.55
CA PRO A 540 10.32 -19.64 -0.61
C PRO A 540 10.35 -19.00 0.77
N ILE A 541 9.18 -18.88 1.39
CA ILE A 541 9.08 -18.36 2.75
C ILE A 541 9.06 -19.54 3.71
N GLU A 542 10.18 -19.74 4.38
CA GLU A 542 10.35 -20.71 5.44
C GLU A 542 10.47 -19.99 6.77
N ARG A 543 9.55 -20.28 7.71
CA ARG A 543 9.55 -19.73 9.05
C ARG A 543 10.88 -20.06 9.75
N GLY A 544 11.48 -19.06 10.39
CA GLY A 544 12.73 -19.21 11.11
C GLY A 544 13.98 -19.29 10.23
N THR A 545 13.87 -19.04 8.91
CA THR A 545 15.00 -19.12 7.97
C THR A 545 15.04 -17.94 7.01
N THR A 546 13.99 -17.74 6.21
CA THR A 546 13.98 -16.74 5.12
C THR A 546 14.06 -15.30 5.64
N GLN A 547 14.87 -14.43 5.02
CA GLN A 547 14.84 -12.99 5.29
C GLN A 547 13.76 -12.32 4.44
N LEU A 548 12.87 -11.57 5.09
CA LEU A 548 11.75 -10.87 4.45
C LEU A 548 12.10 -9.37 4.33
N PRO A 549 12.24 -8.83 3.11
CA PRO A 549 12.38 -7.40 2.90
C PRO A 549 10.99 -6.77 2.99
N LEU A 550 10.63 -6.19 4.13
CA LEU A 550 9.28 -5.65 4.35
C LEU A 550 9.22 -4.15 4.08
N HIS A 551 8.11 -3.69 3.52
CA HIS A 551 7.81 -2.26 3.40
C HIS A 551 6.76 -1.82 4.42
N PRO A 552 7.16 -1.30 5.59
CA PRO A 552 6.21 -0.79 6.57
C PRO A 552 5.47 0.43 6.01
N ILE A 553 4.19 0.57 6.35
CA ILE A 553 3.37 1.69 5.87
C ILE A 553 3.54 2.96 6.72
N ARG A 554 4.21 2.85 7.89
CA ARG A 554 4.51 3.97 8.78
C ARG A 554 5.63 3.67 9.77
N ILE A 555 6.16 4.74 10.35
CA ILE A 555 7.21 4.71 11.37
C ILE A 555 6.81 5.58 12.56
N ALA A 556 7.09 5.12 13.77
CA ALA A 556 6.97 5.91 14.99
C ALA A 556 8.29 5.89 15.78
N CYS A 557 8.80 7.06 16.15
CA CYS A 557 10.02 7.18 16.94
C CYS A 557 9.77 7.95 18.23
N GLN A 558 10.45 7.55 19.29
CA GLN A 558 10.43 8.24 20.58
C GLN A 558 11.71 9.08 20.73
N ASP A 559 11.66 10.15 21.53
CA ASP A 559 12.70 11.19 21.61
C ASP A 559 14.10 10.71 22.05
N ALA A 560 14.23 9.63 22.82
CA ALA A 560 15.52 9.07 23.20
C ALA A 560 16.23 8.33 22.04
N THR A 561 15.51 7.74 21.10
CA THR A 561 16.07 7.06 19.91
C THR A 561 15.96 7.88 18.62
N ALA A 562 14.95 8.74 18.52
CA ALA A 562 14.73 9.64 17.39
C ALA A 562 15.91 10.58 17.16
N GLN A 563 16.63 10.98 18.23
CA GLN A 563 17.79 11.86 18.12
C GLN A 563 18.80 11.34 17.09
N MET A 564 19.31 10.12 17.31
CA MET A 564 20.33 9.54 16.44
C MET A 564 19.76 9.07 15.09
N ALA A 565 18.51 8.58 15.07
CA ALA A 565 17.84 8.22 13.82
C ALA A 565 17.72 9.43 12.87
N LEU A 566 17.28 10.59 13.39
CA LEU A 566 17.14 11.81 12.60
C LEU A 566 18.50 12.38 12.19
N ILE A 567 19.51 12.34 13.06
CA ILE A 567 20.88 12.77 12.70
C ILE A 567 21.44 11.89 11.57
N GLN A 568 21.24 10.59 11.61
CA GLN A 568 21.63 9.69 10.52
C GLN A 568 20.84 9.97 9.23
N PHE A 569 19.52 10.19 9.34
CA PHE A 569 18.69 10.56 8.19
C PHE A 569 19.13 11.89 7.54
N ILE A 570 19.50 12.89 8.35
CA ILE A 570 20.08 14.16 7.87
C ILE A 570 21.34 13.90 7.05
N SER A 571 22.22 13.01 7.52
CA SER A 571 23.44 12.64 6.82
C SER A 571 23.20 11.85 5.53
N ALA A 572 22.02 11.24 5.34
CA ALA A 572 21.64 10.57 4.09
C ALA A 572 21.32 11.55 2.95
N GLY A 573 21.11 12.85 3.25
CA GLY A 573 20.91 13.88 2.24
C GLY A 573 19.53 13.89 1.56
N LEU A 574 18.53 13.21 2.13
CA LEU A 574 17.18 13.12 1.58
C LEU A 574 16.29 14.31 1.98
N ASP A 575 15.42 14.78 1.08
CA ASP A 575 14.56 15.96 1.31
C ASP A 575 13.34 15.69 2.21
N ARG A 576 12.89 14.43 2.33
CA ARG A 576 11.74 14.01 3.15
C ARG A 576 11.76 12.52 3.42
N THR A 577 11.04 12.08 4.44
CA THR A 577 10.75 10.66 4.65
C THR A 577 9.87 10.08 3.54
N ALA A 578 10.11 8.82 3.17
CA ALA A 578 9.36 8.08 2.15
C ALA A 578 8.00 7.57 2.66
N VAL A 579 7.90 7.30 3.97
CA VAL A 579 6.68 6.82 4.63
C VAL A 579 6.30 7.73 5.79
N PRO A 580 5.00 7.86 6.13
CA PRO A 580 4.54 8.65 7.26
C PRO A 580 5.30 8.32 8.54
N THR A 581 6.00 9.33 9.07
CA THR A 581 6.88 9.18 10.23
C THR A 581 6.44 10.16 11.32
N THR A 582 6.41 9.70 12.57
CA THR A 582 6.01 10.52 13.73
C THR A 582 7.04 10.44 14.85
N ILE A 583 7.34 11.58 15.47
CA ILE A 583 8.25 11.70 16.61
C ILE A 583 7.44 12.00 17.87
N HIS A 584 7.74 11.32 18.97
CA HIS A 584 7.01 11.39 20.25
C HIS A 584 7.97 11.75 21.38
N CYS A 585 7.67 12.82 22.14
CA CYS A 585 8.53 13.28 23.23
C CYS A 585 8.04 12.80 24.61
N ASP A 586 8.45 11.59 25.00
CA ASP A 586 7.93 10.87 26.16
C ASP A 586 8.99 10.23 27.08
N HIS A 587 10.25 10.08 26.67
CA HIS A 587 11.29 9.42 27.49
C HIS A 587 12.14 10.40 28.31
N LEU A 588 12.23 11.66 27.88
CA LEU A 588 13.09 12.67 28.52
C LEU A 588 12.43 13.38 29.71
N ILE A 589 11.17 13.10 30.03
CA ILE A 589 10.47 13.71 31.16
C ILE A 589 10.76 12.93 32.44
N VAL A 590 11.58 13.52 33.32
CA VAL A 590 11.92 12.94 34.63
C VAL A 590 10.83 13.23 35.66
N SER A 591 10.21 12.19 36.18
CA SER A 591 9.15 12.25 37.20
C SER A 591 9.74 12.47 38.60
N ARG A 592 9.13 13.35 39.39
CA ARG A 592 9.44 13.56 40.81
C ARG A 592 8.27 14.16 41.58
N ASP A 593 7.82 15.34 41.18
CA ASP A 593 6.92 16.19 41.98
C ASP A 593 5.50 16.25 41.39
N GLY A 594 5.25 15.55 40.28
CA GLY A 594 3.99 15.58 39.54
C GLY A 594 4.02 16.53 38.35
N GLU A 595 2.99 16.45 37.50
CA GLU A 595 3.01 17.07 36.17
C GLU A 595 3.31 18.57 36.17
N ALA A 596 2.67 19.32 37.06
CA ALA A 596 2.77 20.78 37.12
C ALA A 596 4.21 21.29 37.30
N HIS A 597 5.10 20.44 37.84
CA HIS A 597 6.51 20.75 38.04
C HIS A 597 7.42 19.99 37.06
N ASP A 598 7.12 18.71 36.83
CA ASP A 598 7.99 17.81 36.08
C ASP A 598 8.03 18.16 34.58
N LEU A 599 6.88 18.49 33.96
CA LEU A 599 6.83 18.82 32.53
C LEU A 599 7.55 20.14 32.21
N PRO A 600 7.30 21.28 32.90
CA PRO A 600 8.07 22.50 32.68
C PRO A 600 9.57 22.32 32.91
N ARG A 601 9.96 21.55 33.93
CA ARG A 601 11.37 21.23 34.20
C ARG A 601 12.00 20.47 33.03
N ALA A 602 11.30 19.48 32.48
CA ALA A 602 11.79 18.74 31.32
C ALA A 602 11.90 19.60 30.07
N VAL A 603 10.91 20.44 29.79
CA VAL A 603 10.93 21.39 28.65
C VAL A 603 12.13 22.33 28.76
N ALA A 604 12.42 22.86 29.95
CA ALA A 604 13.59 23.71 30.17
C ALA A 604 14.92 22.93 30.05
N ALA A 605 15.03 21.76 30.68
CA ALA A 605 16.26 20.97 30.72
C ALA A 605 16.63 20.31 29.37
N HIS A 606 15.64 20.11 28.51
CA HIS A 606 15.81 19.41 27.23
C HIS A 606 15.36 20.24 26.01
N HIS A 607 15.20 21.55 26.19
CA HIS A 607 14.80 22.50 25.15
C HIS A 607 15.55 22.28 23.83
N GLU A 608 16.88 22.21 23.88
CA GLU A 608 17.73 22.00 22.71
C GLU A 608 17.37 20.73 21.91
N VAL A 609 17.10 19.62 22.61
CA VAL A 609 16.73 18.36 21.96
C VAL A 609 15.34 18.44 21.36
N TYR A 610 14.38 19.06 22.06
CA TYR A 610 13.02 19.21 21.54
C TYR A 610 12.98 20.15 20.32
N GLU A 611 13.72 21.26 20.35
CA GLU A 611 13.84 22.19 19.21
C GLU A 611 14.48 21.51 18.00
N PHE A 612 15.50 20.68 18.21
CA PHE A 612 16.07 19.85 17.16
C PHE A 612 15.04 18.89 16.55
N LEU A 613 14.36 18.09 17.37
CA LEU A 613 13.40 17.09 16.89
C LEU A 613 12.23 17.76 16.17
N GLU A 614 11.75 18.90 16.66
CA GLU A 614 10.69 19.69 16.04
C GLU A 614 11.14 20.26 14.69
N SER A 615 12.28 20.95 14.64
CA SER A 615 12.80 21.55 13.39
C SER A 615 13.16 20.49 12.34
N ALA A 616 13.72 19.36 12.75
CA ALA A 616 13.96 18.21 11.87
C ALA A 616 12.65 17.61 11.35
N SER A 617 11.65 17.43 12.21
CA SER A 617 10.33 16.92 11.79
C SER A 617 9.67 17.84 10.76
N GLN A 618 9.73 19.15 10.99
CA GLN A 618 9.25 20.14 10.01
C GLN A 618 10.03 20.08 8.70
N LYS A 619 11.37 20.00 8.75
CA LYS A 619 12.21 19.97 7.55
C LYS A 619 11.94 18.73 6.70
N TYR A 620 11.79 17.56 7.30
CA TYR A 620 11.71 16.27 6.58
C TYR A 620 10.30 15.68 6.47
N ALA A 621 9.28 16.50 6.68
CA ALA A 621 7.86 16.15 6.56
C ALA A 621 7.42 15.00 7.51
N MET A 622 7.87 15.05 8.76
CA MET A 622 7.45 14.16 9.83
C MET A 622 6.44 14.86 10.75
N GLY A 623 5.54 14.10 11.37
CA GLY A 623 4.65 14.61 12.43
C GLY A 623 5.37 14.68 13.77
N PHE A 624 5.12 15.72 14.56
CA PHE A 624 5.79 15.93 15.85
C PHE A 624 4.77 16.01 17.00
N TRP A 625 4.86 15.11 17.97
CA TRP A 625 4.10 15.14 19.22
C TRP A 625 4.95 15.75 20.32
N LYS A 626 4.48 16.88 20.86
CA LYS A 626 5.21 17.71 21.83
C LYS A 626 5.42 16.98 23.17
N PRO A 627 6.39 17.41 23.99
CA PRO A 627 6.54 16.94 25.36
C PRO A 627 5.22 17.07 26.13
N GLY A 628 4.79 15.98 26.79
CA GLY A 628 3.52 15.91 27.52
C GLY A 628 2.30 15.52 26.68
N ALA A 629 2.46 15.30 25.37
CA ALA A 629 1.39 14.80 24.51
C ALA A 629 0.92 13.40 24.90
N GLY A 630 1.84 12.53 25.32
CA GLY A 630 1.56 11.13 25.61
C GLY A 630 2.71 10.21 25.21
N ILE A 631 2.60 8.98 25.71
CA ILE A 631 3.52 7.89 25.43
C ILE A 631 3.25 7.37 24.02
N ILE A 632 4.32 7.15 23.25
CA ILE A 632 4.30 6.76 21.83
C ILE A 632 3.25 5.69 21.51
N HIS A 633 3.18 4.62 22.30
CA HIS A 633 2.30 3.47 22.03
C HIS A 633 0.82 3.76 22.22
N GLN A 634 0.50 4.62 23.20
CA GLN A 634 -0.87 5.05 23.46
C GLN A 634 -1.34 5.96 22.33
N ILE A 635 -0.53 6.95 21.96
CA ILE A 635 -0.81 7.83 20.82
C ILE A 635 -0.95 7.03 19.53
N VAL A 636 -0.09 6.03 19.30
CA VAL A 636 -0.19 5.12 18.16
C VAL A 636 -1.51 4.36 18.16
N LEU A 637 -1.92 3.78 19.28
CA LEU A 637 -3.17 3.03 19.38
C LEU A 637 -4.38 3.94 19.09
N GLU A 638 -4.40 5.14 19.67
CA GLU A 638 -5.46 6.15 19.54
C GLU A 638 -5.59 6.73 18.13
N ASN A 639 -4.48 6.96 17.42
CA ASN A 639 -4.47 7.75 16.19
C ASN A 639 -4.08 6.97 14.93
N TYR A 640 -3.24 5.93 15.06
CA TYR A 640 -2.47 5.41 13.94
C TYR A 640 -2.61 3.92 13.67
N ALA A 641 -2.88 3.12 14.70
CA ALA A 641 -3.06 1.69 14.57
C ALA A 641 -4.39 1.36 13.88
N PHE A 642 -4.40 0.31 13.07
CA PHE A 642 -5.60 -0.30 12.51
C PHE A 642 -5.32 -1.74 12.02
N PRO A 643 -6.35 -2.60 11.97
CA PRO A 643 -6.21 -3.97 11.49
C PRO A 643 -5.59 -4.08 10.08
N GLY A 644 -4.60 -4.96 9.92
CA GLY A 644 -4.00 -5.30 8.63
C GLY A 644 -2.84 -4.40 8.19
N GLY A 645 -2.52 -3.34 8.94
CA GLY A 645 -1.33 -2.52 8.68
C GLY A 645 -0.04 -3.13 9.21
N LEU A 646 1.10 -2.77 8.59
CA LEU A 646 2.45 -3.04 9.12
C LEU A 646 3.15 -1.74 9.55
N MET A 647 3.61 -1.66 10.79
CA MET A 647 4.47 -0.56 11.24
C MET A 647 5.74 -1.04 11.91
N ILE A 648 6.73 -0.15 11.91
CA ILE A 648 7.91 -0.27 12.76
C ILE A 648 7.99 0.91 13.72
N GLY A 649 8.60 0.69 14.88
CA GLY A 649 8.85 1.75 15.84
C GLY A 649 10.20 1.59 16.51
N THR A 650 10.87 2.70 16.81
CA THR A 650 12.19 2.68 17.48
C THR A 650 12.07 2.48 18.99
N ASP A 651 11.18 1.55 19.37
CA ASP A 651 10.88 1.13 20.73
C ASP A 651 10.41 -0.33 20.77
N SER A 652 10.79 -1.06 21.82
CA SER A 652 10.49 -2.50 21.95
C SER A 652 9.01 -2.81 22.17
N HIS A 653 8.23 -1.88 22.74
CA HIS A 653 6.82 -2.07 23.08
C HIS A 653 5.87 -1.62 21.96
N THR A 654 6.41 -1.31 20.78
CA THR A 654 5.68 -1.10 19.52
C THR A 654 4.61 -2.18 19.23
N PRO A 655 4.81 -3.48 19.60
CA PRO A 655 3.77 -4.50 19.51
C PRO A 655 2.42 -4.15 20.17
N ASN A 656 2.33 -3.14 21.04
CA ASN A 656 1.07 -2.62 21.59
C ASN A 656 -0.03 -2.42 20.53
N ALA A 657 0.33 -1.92 19.33
CA ALA A 657 -0.61 -1.70 18.23
C ALA A 657 -1.24 -3.00 17.68
N GLY A 658 -0.66 -4.17 17.98
CA GLY A 658 -1.23 -5.48 17.69
C GLY A 658 -2.53 -5.77 18.41
N GLY A 659 -2.84 -5.03 19.49
CA GLY A 659 -4.15 -5.04 20.13
C GLY A 659 -5.27 -4.48 19.26
N LEU A 660 -4.92 -3.70 18.22
CA LEU A 660 -5.83 -3.21 17.20
C LEU A 660 -5.57 -3.89 15.85
N GLY A 661 -5.06 -5.12 15.87
CA GLY A 661 -4.81 -5.95 14.69
C GLY A 661 -3.72 -5.44 13.75
N MET A 662 -2.94 -4.43 14.14
CA MET A 662 -1.82 -3.94 13.36
C MET A 662 -0.56 -4.76 13.67
N LEU A 663 0.13 -5.28 12.66
CA LEU A 663 1.41 -5.93 12.91
C LEU A 663 2.49 -4.86 13.14
N ALA A 664 3.03 -4.78 14.35
CA ALA A 664 3.85 -3.65 14.78
C ALA A 664 5.16 -4.13 15.41
N ILE A 665 6.30 -3.84 14.78
CA ILE A 665 7.60 -4.43 15.14
C ILE A 665 8.53 -3.37 15.75
N GLY A 666 9.12 -3.68 16.91
CA GLY A 666 10.17 -2.86 17.51
C GLY A 666 11.50 -3.02 16.79
N VAL A 667 12.15 -1.91 16.42
CA VAL A 667 13.40 -1.89 15.64
C VAL A 667 14.42 -0.90 16.22
N GLY A 668 15.65 -0.91 15.67
CA GLY A 668 16.67 0.10 15.98
C GLY A 668 16.49 1.40 15.17
N GLY A 669 17.22 2.45 15.53
CA GLY A 669 17.19 3.74 14.80
C GLY A 669 17.58 3.58 13.32
N ALA A 670 18.62 2.82 13.02
CA ALA A 670 19.07 2.57 11.65
C ALA A 670 18.05 1.79 10.79
N ASP A 671 17.27 0.87 11.36
CA ASP A 671 16.15 0.22 10.64
C ASP A 671 15.03 1.22 10.33
N ALA A 672 14.75 2.14 11.26
CA ALA A 672 13.82 3.22 11.01
C ALA A 672 14.34 4.17 9.92
N VAL A 673 15.65 4.45 9.86
CA VAL A 673 16.25 5.27 8.80
C VAL A 673 16.09 4.61 7.42
N ASP A 674 16.27 3.29 7.30
CA ASP A 674 16.02 2.57 6.05
C ASP A 674 14.57 2.76 5.60
N GLY A 675 13.60 2.53 6.49
CA GLY A 675 12.19 2.76 6.19
C GLY A 675 11.90 4.23 5.85
N MET A 676 12.50 5.19 6.56
CA MET A 676 12.41 6.62 6.27
C MET A 676 12.99 6.95 4.89
N ALA A 677 14.02 6.24 4.44
CA ALA A 677 14.65 6.38 3.13
C ALA A 677 13.90 5.61 2.02
N GLY A 678 12.87 4.83 2.35
CA GLY A 678 12.11 4.01 1.40
C GLY A 678 12.76 2.67 1.07
N LEU A 679 13.82 2.30 1.80
CA LEU A 679 14.45 0.99 1.71
C LEU A 679 13.62 -0.06 2.46
N PRO A 680 13.67 -1.34 2.04
CA PRO A 680 13.01 -2.41 2.77
C PRO A 680 13.66 -2.62 4.14
N VAL A 681 12.84 -2.99 5.14
CA VAL A 681 13.32 -3.37 6.46
C VAL A 681 13.34 -4.88 6.56
N GLU A 682 14.54 -5.44 6.72
CA GLU A 682 14.74 -6.89 6.76
C GLU A 682 14.28 -7.49 8.10
N VAL A 683 13.34 -8.43 8.01
CA VAL A 683 12.87 -9.22 9.14
C VAL A 683 12.97 -10.70 8.80
N LYS A 684 13.65 -11.47 9.63
CA LYS A 684 13.67 -12.93 9.50
C LYS A 684 12.24 -13.46 9.65
N ALA A 685 11.76 -14.22 8.68
CA ALA A 685 10.41 -14.80 8.65
C ALA A 685 10.13 -15.47 10.00
N PRO A 686 9.21 -14.95 10.80
CA PRO A 686 9.05 -15.42 12.17
C PRO A 686 8.32 -16.77 12.18
N ARG A 687 8.60 -17.58 13.20
CA ARG A 687 7.68 -18.66 13.61
C ARG A 687 6.37 -18.05 14.14
N VAL A 688 5.29 -18.81 14.22
CA VAL A 688 4.01 -18.33 14.75
C VAL A 688 3.61 -19.17 15.95
N LEU A 689 3.62 -18.53 17.13
CA LEU A 689 3.15 -19.11 18.39
C LEU A 689 1.68 -18.74 18.57
N GLY A 690 0.80 -19.73 18.54
CA GLY A 690 -0.63 -19.53 18.76
C GLY A 690 -0.96 -19.50 20.25
N VAL A 691 -1.63 -18.46 20.73
CA VAL A 691 -2.23 -18.45 22.08
C VAL A 691 -3.74 -18.54 21.94
N ARG A 692 -4.29 -19.71 22.23
CA ARG A 692 -5.72 -19.98 22.12
C ARG A 692 -6.44 -19.55 23.40
N LEU A 693 -7.24 -18.52 23.30
CA LEU A 693 -8.06 -18.00 24.39
C LEU A 693 -9.46 -18.60 24.33
N THR A 694 -9.91 -19.14 25.46
CA THR A 694 -11.27 -19.67 25.66
C THR A 694 -11.90 -19.05 26.91
N GLY A 695 -13.23 -19.14 27.04
CA GLY A 695 -13.91 -18.58 28.21
C GLY A 695 -14.00 -17.05 28.21
N ARG A 696 -14.16 -16.46 29.41
CA ARG A 696 -14.24 -15.00 29.62
C ARG A 696 -13.62 -14.62 30.97
N LEU A 697 -12.89 -13.50 31.02
CA LEU A 697 -12.38 -12.92 32.27
C LEU A 697 -13.53 -12.57 33.23
N SER A 698 -13.33 -12.77 34.53
CA SER A 698 -14.33 -12.44 35.55
C SER A 698 -13.68 -12.03 36.87
N GLY A 699 -14.44 -11.28 37.68
CA GLY A 699 -14.00 -10.82 39.00
C GLY A 699 -12.76 -9.92 38.92
N TRP A 700 -11.69 -10.34 39.58
CA TRP A 700 -10.43 -9.59 39.68
C TRP A 700 -9.49 -9.76 38.48
N ALA A 701 -9.72 -10.77 37.63
CA ALA A 701 -8.83 -11.06 36.52
C ALA A 701 -8.96 -10.00 35.40
N ALA A 702 -7.83 -9.55 34.88
CA ALA A 702 -7.68 -8.49 33.90
C ALA A 702 -6.91 -8.95 32.66
N ALA A 703 -6.92 -8.14 31.59
CA ALA A 703 -6.13 -8.43 30.39
C ALA A 703 -4.63 -8.59 30.71
N LYS A 704 -4.12 -7.84 31.70
CA LYS A 704 -2.74 -7.96 32.20
C LYS A 704 -2.41 -9.36 32.72
N ASP A 705 -3.38 -10.08 33.29
CA ASP A 705 -3.15 -11.42 33.82
C ASP A 705 -2.96 -12.45 32.71
N ILE A 706 -3.55 -12.23 31.53
CA ILE A 706 -3.36 -13.08 30.35
C ILE A 706 -1.89 -13.05 29.97
N VAL A 707 -1.32 -11.86 29.78
CA VAL A 707 0.07 -11.74 29.37
C VAL A 707 1.04 -12.11 30.49
N ASN A 708 0.71 -11.84 31.75
CA ASN A 708 1.51 -12.34 32.88
C ASN A 708 1.59 -13.88 32.87
N ALA A 709 0.49 -14.58 32.57
CA ALA A 709 0.46 -16.03 32.43
C ALA A 709 1.24 -16.50 31.19
N VAL A 710 1.06 -15.86 30.03
CA VAL A 710 1.80 -16.19 28.80
C VAL A 710 3.31 -16.02 28.99
N VAL A 711 3.75 -14.92 29.59
CA VAL A 711 5.18 -14.67 29.84
C VAL A 711 5.73 -15.68 30.85
N GLY A 712 4.93 -16.10 31.85
CA GLY A 712 5.30 -17.18 32.77
C GLY A 712 5.45 -18.54 32.10
N GLU A 713 4.58 -18.86 31.15
CA GLU A 713 4.61 -20.13 30.40
C GLU A 713 5.73 -20.17 29.34
N LEU A 714 5.98 -19.04 28.67
CA LEU A 714 6.97 -18.94 27.61
C LEU A 714 8.37 -18.60 28.12
N SER A 715 8.51 -18.02 29.31
CA SER A 715 9.72 -17.35 29.81
C SER A 715 10.13 -16.14 28.95
N VAL A 716 11.16 -15.41 29.40
CA VAL A 716 11.76 -14.28 28.64
C VAL A 716 12.44 -14.68 27.32
N LYS A 717 12.51 -15.97 27.00
CA LYS A 717 13.15 -16.48 25.77
C LYS A 717 12.20 -17.18 24.82
N GLY A 718 11.04 -17.65 25.28
CA GLY A 718 10.19 -18.57 24.50
C GLY A 718 9.53 -17.96 23.28
N GLY A 719 9.47 -16.63 23.17
CA GLY A 719 8.97 -15.91 22.00
C GLY A 719 10.04 -15.60 20.95
N THR A 720 11.32 -15.82 21.25
CA THR A 720 12.44 -15.36 20.39
C THR A 720 12.30 -15.85 18.95
N GLY A 721 12.27 -14.91 17.99
CA GLY A 721 12.15 -15.22 16.56
C GLY A 721 10.76 -15.68 16.11
N ALA A 722 9.74 -15.48 16.94
CA ALA A 722 8.34 -15.77 16.64
C ALA A 722 7.45 -14.53 16.78
N VAL A 723 6.30 -14.58 16.10
CA VAL A 723 5.13 -13.74 16.39
C VAL A 723 4.19 -14.51 17.30
N ILE A 724 3.70 -13.86 18.35
CA ILE A 724 2.62 -14.41 19.18
C ILE A 724 1.29 -13.97 18.59
N GLU A 725 0.51 -14.93 18.09
CA GLU A 725 -0.81 -14.69 17.53
C GLU A 725 -1.89 -15.24 18.46
N TYR A 726 -2.76 -14.35 18.94
CA TYR A 726 -3.85 -14.73 19.83
C TYR A 726 -5.09 -15.11 19.01
N PHE A 727 -5.74 -16.21 19.35
CA PHE A 727 -6.92 -16.69 18.61
C PHE A 727 -7.91 -17.42 19.52
N GLY A 728 -9.05 -17.84 18.99
CA GLY A 728 -10.08 -18.57 19.72
C GLY A 728 -11.24 -17.69 20.24
N PRO A 729 -12.28 -18.32 20.80
CA PRO A 729 -13.52 -17.62 21.15
C PRO A 729 -13.37 -16.58 22.28
N GLY A 730 -12.36 -16.72 23.14
CA GLY A 730 -12.08 -15.77 24.22
C GLY A 730 -11.66 -14.38 23.71
N VAL A 731 -11.09 -14.28 22.50
CA VAL A 731 -10.67 -13.00 21.88
C VAL A 731 -11.85 -12.04 21.79
N GLY A 732 -13.02 -12.53 21.37
CA GLY A 732 -14.24 -11.73 21.25
C GLY A 732 -14.83 -11.25 22.58
N THR A 733 -14.18 -11.52 23.71
CA THR A 733 -14.59 -11.04 25.05
C THR A 733 -13.71 -9.92 25.59
N LEU A 734 -12.59 -9.61 24.92
CA LEU A 734 -11.62 -8.61 25.36
C LEU A 734 -11.89 -7.25 24.71
N SER A 735 -11.56 -6.17 25.42
CA SER A 735 -11.52 -4.82 24.85
C SER A 735 -10.31 -4.63 23.93
N ALA A 736 -10.36 -3.63 23.05
CA ALA A 736 -9.23 -3.27 22.20
C ALA A 736 -7.98 -2.85 22.99
N THR A 737 -8.18 -2.12 24.09
CA THR A 737 -7.13 -1.67 25.01
C THR A 737 -6.55 -2.83 25.82
N GLY A 738 -7.39 -3.77 26.27
CA GLY A 738 -6.92 -5.01 26.92
C GLY A 738 -6.11 -5.89 25.97
N MET A 739 -6.54 -6.03 24.71
CA MET A 739 -5.73 -6.69 23.68
C MET A 739 -4.39 -5.97 23.46
N ALA A 740 -4.36 -4.64 23.54
CA ALA A 740 -3.12 -3.86 23.43
C ALA A 740 -2.17 -4.09 24.63
N THR A 741 -2.68 -4.13 25.86
CA THR A 741 -1.93 -4.55 27.06
C THR A 741 -1.25 -5.90 26.85
N VAL A 742 -1.99 -6.86 26.30
CA VAL A 742 -1.49 -8.21 26.08
C VAL A 742 -0.40 -8.22 25.01
N CYS A 743 -0.59 -7.52 23.90
CA CYS A 743 0.43 -7.45 22.84
C CYS A 743 1.67 -6.66 23.27
N ASN A 744 1.51 -5.60 24.07
CA ASN A 744 2.60 -4.80 24.62
C ASN A 744 3.62 -5.68 25.36
N MET A 745 3.14 -6.47 26.34
CA MET A 745 4.01 -7.33 27.14
C MET A 745 4.42 -8.63 26.46
N GLY A 746 3.93 -8.90 25.24
CA GLY A 746 4.50 -9.98 24.42
C GLY A 746 5.98 -9.76 24.11
N ALA A 747 6.44 -8.51 24.10
CA ALA A 747 7.84 -8.14 23.92
C ALA A 747 8.77 -8.76 24.98
N GLU A 748 8.27 -8.98 26.20
CA GLU A 748 9.02 -9.52 27.34
C GLU A 748 9.38 -11.00 27.14
N THR A 749 8.72 -11.71 26.23
CA THR A 749 9.06 -13.10 25.84
C THR A 749 10.18 -13.19 24.81
N GLY A 750 10.65 -12.03 24.29
CA GLY A 750 11.57 -11.95 23.15
C GLY A 750 10.90 -12.03 21.78
N ALA A 751 9.55 -12.06 21.73
CA ALA A 751 8.80 -12.10 20.48
C ALA A 751 9.13 -10.93 19.54
N THR A 752 9.12 -11.21 18.22
CA THR A 752 9.27 -10.19 17.18
C THR A 752 8.14 -9.18 17.26
N THR A 753 6.91 -9.67 17.47
CA THR A 753 5.72 -8.86 17.79
C THR A 753 4.62 -9.79 18.32
N SER A 754 3.48 -9.21 18.67
CA SER A 754 2.26 -9.89 19.11
C SER A 754 1.05 -9.27 18.44
N VAL A 755 0.04 -10.07 18.09
CA VAL A 755 -1.12 -9.58 17.34
C VAL A 755 -2.41 -10.34 17.65
N PHE A 756 -3.52 -9.61 17.69
CA PHE A 756 -4.88 -10.18 17.67
C PHE A 756 -5.48 -10.03 16.27
N PRO A 757 -6.26 -11.01 15.78
CA PRO A 757 -7.07 -10.84 14.57
C PRO A 757 -8.16 -9.80 14.83
N PHE A 758 -8.76 -9.29 13.75
CA PHE A 758 -9.85 -8.33 13.87
C PHE A 758 -10.98 -8.85 14.76
N ALA A 759 -11.37 -8.03 15.73
CA ALA A 759 -12.52 -8.24 16.60
C ALA A 759 -13.43 -6.99 16.57
N PRO A 760 -14.75 -7.13 16.73
CA PRO A 760 -15.68 -6.00 16.68
C PRO A 760 -15.33 -4.85 17.64
N GLN A 761 -14.74 -5.17 18.80
CA GLN A 761 -14.27 -4.19 19.79
C GLN A 761 -13.22 -3.24 19.23
N MET A 762 -12.41 -3.68 18.26
CA MET A 762 -11.45 -2.81 17.55
C MET A 762 -12.19 -1.77 16.69
N GLY A 763 -13.27 -2.19 16.01
CA GLY A 763 -14.15 -1.29 15.27
C GLY A 763 -14.81 -0.25 16.18
N GLU A 764 -15.30 -0.65 17.35
CA GLU A 764 -15.86 0.26 18.34
C GLU A 764 -14.82 1.26 18.87
N TYR A 765 -13.62 0.79 19.20
CA TYR A 765 -12.51 1.65 19.64
C TYR A 765 -12.13 2.69 18.58
N LEU A 766 -12.05 2.29 17.30
CA LEU A 766 -11.81 3.21 16.18
C LEU A 766 -12.86 4.31 16.12
N ARG A 767 -14.16 3.97 16.24
CA ARG A 767 -15.25 4.97 16.24
C ARG A 767 -15.17 5.94 17.41
N LYS A 768 -14.90 5.43 18.62
CA LYS A 768 -14.79 6.26 19.84
C LYS A 768 -13.62 7.25 19.77
N ASN A 769 -12.62 6.96 18.95
CA ASN A 769 -11.50 7.85 18.63
C ASN A 769 -11.72 8.68 17.35
N GLY A 770 -12.97 8.85 16.88
CA GLY A 770 -13.28 9.67 15.71
C GLY A 770 -12.87 9.06 14.35
N ARG A 771 -12.50 7.77 14.31
CA ARG A 771 -12.02 7.07 13.10
C ARG A 771 -13.09 6.17 12.47
N GLU A 772 -14.30 6.70 12.31
CA GLU A 772 -15.46 5.99 11.76
C GLU A 772 -15.21 5.41 10.35
N GLU A 773 -14.55 6.16 9.47
CA GLU A 773 -14.26 5.68 8.11
C GLU A 773 -13.30 4.49 8.12
N MET A 774 -12.30 4.50 8.99
CA MET A 774 -11.38 3.39 9.18
C MET A 774 -12.12 2.18 9.78
N ALA A 775 -12.99 2.39 10.78
CA ALA A 775 -13.80 1.34 11.37
C ALA A 775 -14.65 0.61 10.31
N ARG A 776 -15.31 1.35 9.42
CA ARG A 776 -16.10 0.77 8.31
C ARG A 776 -15.23 0.01 7.30
N ALA A 777 -14.05 0.55 6.97
CA ALA A 777 -13.13 -0.11 6.04
C ALA A 777 -12.66 -1.47 6.58
N VAL A 778 -12.27 -1.53 7.85
CA VAL A 778 -11.78 -2.78 8.47
C VAL A 778 -12.91 -3.77 8.68
N GLU A 779 -14.11 -3.32 9.05
CA GLU A 779 -15.30 -4.18 9.15
C GLU A 779 -15.69 -4.78 7.79
N GLY A 780 -15.59 -4.00 6.71
CA GLY A 780 -15.80 -4.48 5.35
C GLY A 780 -14.81 -5.56 4.90
N MET A 781 -13.63 -5.62 5.53
CA MET A 781 -12.56 -6.58 5.25
C MET A 781 -12.40 -7.64 6.36
N ALA A 782 -13.32 -7.71 7.33
CA ALA A 782 -13.20 -8.55 8.52
C ALA A 782 -12.91 -10.03 8.23
N ALA A 783 -13.39 -10.55 7.09
CA ALA A 783 -13.16 -11.94 6.69
C ALA A 783 -11.69 -12.24 6.38
N GLU A 784 -10.94 -11.25 5.86
CA GLU A 784 -9.53 -11.36 5.50
C GLU A 784 -8.60 -11.02 6.67
N LEU A 785 -9.10 -10.26 7.66
CA LEU A 785 -8.36 -9.77 8.83
C LEU A 785 -8.29 -10.79 9.98
N ARG A 786 -8.20 -12.08 9.62
CA ARG A 786 -8.12 -13.22 10.54
C ARG A 786 -7.34 -14.35 9.87
N ALA A 787 -6.88 -15.30 10.67
CA ALA A 787 -6.24 -16.51 10.17
C ALA A 787 -7.19 -17.30 9.25
N ASP A 788 -6.63 -18.00 8.27
CA ASP A 788 -7.38 -18.95 7.45
C ASP A 788 -7.85 -20.14 8.29
N GLU A 789 -8.92 -20.78 7.84
CA GLU A 789 -9.36 -22.05 8.42
C GLU A 789 -8.26 -23.11 8.18
N GLY A 790 -7.82 -23.77 9.25
CA GLY A 790 -6.74 -24.75 9.18
C GLY A 790 -5.32 -24.16 9.19
N ALA A 791 -5.15 -22.86 9.48
CA ALA A 791 -3.84 -22.27 9.67
C ALA A 791 -3.04 -22.97 10.78
N GLU A 792 -1.78 -23.31 10.49
CA GLU A 792 -0.90 -24.05 11.40
C GLU A 792 -0.03 -23.11 12.23
N TYR A 793 0.04 -23.39 13.54
CA TYR A 793 0.89 -22.70 14.51
C TYR A 793 2.05 -23.62 14.90
N ASP A 794 3.28 -23.08 15.01
CA ASP A 794 4.47 -23.86 15.36
C ASP A 794 4.41 -24.43 16.79
N ARG A 795 3.69 -23.72 17.68
CA ARG A 795 3.33 -24.17 19.03
C ARG A 795 2.05 -23.47 19.43
N VAL A 796 1.20 -24.18 20.16
CA VAL A 796 -0.04 -23.64 20.74
C VAL A 796 0.04 -23.65 22.26
N VAL A 797 -0.31 -22.53 22.88
CA VAL A 797 -0.56 -22.41 24.33
C VAL A 797 -2.06 -22.14 24.51
N GLU A 798 -2.72 -22.87 25.41
CA GLU A 798 -4.14 -22.65 25.70
C GLU A 798 -4.32 -21.94 27.03
N ILE A 799 -5.17 -20.90 27.05
CA ILE A 799 -5.56 -20.18 28.26
C ILE A 799 -7.08 -20.13 28.34
N ASP A 800 -7.63 -20.69 29.42
CA ASP A 800 -9.03 -20.53 29.79
C ASP A 800 -9.18 -19.29 30.67
N LEU A 801 -9.73 -18.23 30.10
CA LEU A 801 -9.95 -16.94 30.75
C LEU A 801 -10.91 -17.05 31.95
N SER A 802 -11.77 -18.07 31.99
CA SER A 802 -12.73 -18.27 33.10
C SER A 802 -12.05 -18.86 34.35
N ARG A 803 -10.88 -19.49 34.17
CA ARG A 803 -10.08 -20.08 35.25
C ARG A 803 -8.85 -19.26 35.60
N LEU A 804 -8.58 -18.21 34.81
CA LEU A 804 -7.46 -17.32 35.04
C LEU A 804 -7.76 -16.45 36.26
N GLU A 805 -6.94 -16.59 37.30
CA GLU A 805 -6.93 -15.70 38.46
C GLU A 805 -5.88 -14.58 38.29
N PRO A 806 -5.95 -13.50 39.08
CA PRO A 806 -4.94 -12.43 39.05
C PRO A 806 -3.52 -12.96 39.29
N ARG A 807 -2.52 -12.34 38.67
CA ARG A 807 -1.12 -12.77 38.76
C ARG A 807 -0.17 -11.61 39.01
N ILE A 808 0.88 -11.90 39.77
CA ILE A 808 1.96 -10.96 40.06
C ILE A 808 3.27 -11.56 39.55
N ASN A 809 3.98 -10.79 38.72
CA ASN A 809 5.25 -11.23 38.14
C ASN A 809 6.45 -10.49 38.77
N GLY A 810 7.53 -11.19 39.12
CA GLY A 810 8.76 -10.58 39.66
C GLY A 810 9.40 -11.31 40.83
N PRO A 811 10.49 -10.78 41.42
CA PRO A 811 10.81 -9.33 41.43
C PRO A 811 11.86 -8.82 40.44
N PHE A 812 12.60 -9.69 39.76
CA PHE A 812 13.74 -9.28 38.90
C PHE A 812 13.61 -9.68 37.43
N THR A 813 12.53 -10.36 37.09
CA THR A 813 12.25 -10.86 35.75
C THR A 813 10.73 -10.87 35.51
N PRO A 814 10.26 -10.51 34.31
CA PRO A 814 8.84 -10.44 34.02
C PRO A 814 8.21 -11.83 33.85
N ASP A 815 8.98 -12.92 33.78
CA ASP A 815 8.48 -14.29 33.63
C ASP A 815 8.29 -15.08 34.93
N LEU A 816 8.71 -14.54 36.09
CA LEU A 816 8.42 -15.18 37.37
C LEU A 816 6.97 -14.93 37.76
N SER A 817 6.03 -15.64 37.11
CA SER A 817 4.59 -15.41 37.22
C SER A 817 3.92 -16.25 38.30
N THR A 818 3.50 -15.58 39.38
CA THR A 818 2.88 -16.24 40.53
C THR A 818 1.38 -15.87 40.59
N PRO A 819 0.46 -16.85 40.63
CA PRO A 819 -0.94 -16.56 40.86
C PRO A 819 -1.16 -15.93 42.24
N LEU A 820 -2.12 -15.00 42.34
CA LEU A 820 -2.36 -14.21 43.54
C LEU A 820 -2.62 -15.09 44.78
N SER A 821 -3.41 -16.15 44.64
CA SER A 821 -3.72 -17.12 45.70
C SER A 821 -2.51 -17.82 46.32
N ARG A 822 -1.37 -17.84 45.62
CA ARG A 822 -0.10 -18.43 46.11
C ARG A 822 1.00 -17.39 46.35
N PHE A 823 0.69 -16.11 46.16
CA PHE A 823 1.71 -15.08 46.20
C PHE A 823 2.22 -14.83 47.61
N GLY A 824 1.35 -14.84 48.63
CA GLY A 824 1.76 -14.70 50.03
C GLY A 824 2.77 -15.78 50.47
N GLU A 825 2.50 -17.05 50.14
CA GLU A 825 3.43 -18.16 50.39
C GLU A 825 4.79 -17.95 49.70
N ALA A 826 4.78 -17.45 48.46
CA ALA A 826 6.00 -17.16 47.72
C ALA A 826 6.83 -16.02 48.33
N VAL A 827 6.18 -14.98 48.87
CA VAL A 827 6.87 -13.88 49.58
C VAL A 827 7.66 -14.42 50.77
N GLU A 828 7.04 -15.31 51.56
CA GLU A 828 7.67 -15.93 52.73
C GLU A 828 8.80 -16.89 52.32
N GLU A 829 8.54 -17.80 51.37
CA GLU A 829 9.50 -18.81 50.92
C GLU A 829 10.77 -18.15 50.33
N LYS A 830 10.58 -17.15 49.46
CA LYS A 830 11.68 -16.46 48.77
C LYS A 830 12.30 -15.33 49.59
N LYS A 831 11.76 -15.02 50.77
CA LYS A 831 12.24 -13.98 51.70
C LYS A 831 12.38 -12.61 51.01
N TRP A 832 11.42 -12.25 50.18
CA TRP A 832 11.39 -10.91 49.59
C TRP A 832 11.07 -9.85 50.65
N PRO A 833 11.51 -8.59 50.51
CA PRO A 833 11.13 -7.53 51.44
C PRO A 833 9.60 -7.40 51.48
N GLY A 834 8.99 -7.79 52.60
CA GLY A 834 7.53 -7.85 52.72
C GLY A 834 6.84 -6.49 52.70
N LYS A 835 7.57 -5.39 52.94
CA LYS A 835 7.01 -4.04 52.93
C LYS A 835 7.04 -3.42 51.52
N LEU A 836 5.86 -3.07 51.01
CA LEU A 836 5.69 -2.23 49.83
C LEU A 836 5.99 -0.77 50.15
N THR A 837 6.72 -0.11 49.26
CA THR A 837 7.21 1.27 49.46
C THR A 837 6.71 2.26 48.42
N ALA A 838 6.17 1.80 47.30
CA ALA A 838 5.49 2.62 46.30
C ALA A 838 4.53 1.76 45.47
N GLY A 839 3.42 2.35 45.04
CA GLY A 839 2.51 1.81 44.04
C GLY A 839 2.50 2.71 42.81
N LEU A 840 2.63 2.13 41.62
CA LEU A 840 2.65 2.90 40.37
C LEU A 840 1.66 2.31 39.36
N ILE A 841 0.68 3.09 38.93
CA ILE A 841 -0.26 2.69 37.87
C ILE A 841 -0.12 3.57 36.63
N GLY A 842 -0.40 3.00 35.46
CA GLY A 842 -0.34 3.69 34.18
C GLY A 842 0.78 3.21 33.26
N SER A 843 1.47 4.17 32.62
CA SER A 843 2.41 3.94 31.50
C SER A 843 1.74 3.34 30.25
N CYS A 844 2.49 2.98 29.21
CA CYS A 844 1.93 2.51 27.95
C CYS A 844 1.18 1.17 28.03
N THR A 845 1.40 0.37 29.08
CA THR A 845 0.83 -0.97 29.18
C THR A 845 -0.58 -0.98 29.77
N ASN A 846 -0.86 -0.15 30.77
CA ASN A 846 -2.10 -0.17 31.57
C ASN A 846 -2.53 1.24 31.99
N SER A 847 -2.76 2.13 31.01
CA SER A 847 -3.24 3.50 31.24
C SER A 847 -4.47 3.89 30.43
N SER A 848 -5.18 2.91 29.88
CA SER A 848 -6.40 3.16 29.12
C SER A 848 -7.54 3.66 30.00
N PHE A 849 -8.63 4.10 29.36
CA PHE A 849 -9.85 4.49 30.06
C PHE A 849 -10.39 3.35 30.96
N GLU A 850 -10.36 2.12 30.45
CA GLU A 850 -10.77 0.91 31.19
C GLU A 850 -9.87 0.65 32.41
N ASP A 851 -8.55 0.67 32.22
CA ASP A 851 -7.56 0.42 33.27
C ASP A 851 -7.75 1.40 34.45
N MET A 852 -7.86 2.68 34.12
CA MET A 852 -8.00 3.75 35.10
C MET A 852 -9.37 3.73 35.77
N GLY A 853 -10.44 3.45 35.03
CA GLY A 853 -11.79 3.30 35.59
C GLY A 853 -11.87 2.16 36.60
N ARG A 854 -11.29 1.00 36.27
CA ARG A 854 -11.22 -0.17 37.17
C ARG A 854 -10.45 0.15 38.45
N ALA A 855 -9.27 0.77 38.33
CA ALA A 855 -8.50 1.20 39.50
C ALA A 855 -9.26 2.25 40.33
N ALA A 856 -9.92 3.22 39.69
CA ALA A 856 -10.70 4.24 40.38
C ALA A 856 -11.90 3.64 41.14
N SER A 857 -12.50 2.55 40.68
CA SER A 857 -13.57 1.88 41.42
C SER A 857 -13.11 1.36 42.79
N LEU A 858 -11.88 0.82 42.88
CA LEU A 858 -11.29 0.36 44.14
C LEU A 858 -10.85 1.53 45.02
N ALA A 859 -10.29 2.57 44.40
CA ALA A 859 -9.97 3.82 45.07
C ALA A 859 -11.20 4.44 45.75
N GLN A 860 -12.35 4.46 45.05
CA GLN A 860 -13.60 4.97 45.57
C GLN A 860 -14.12 4.12 46.74
N GLN A 861 -14.11 2.79 46.61
CA GLN A 861 -14.50 1.89 47.71
C GLN A 861 -13.67 2.17 48.98
N ALA A 862 -12.35 2.39 48.84
CA ALA A 862 -11.48 2.72 49.96
C ALA A 862 -11.79 4.11 50.57
N LEU A 863 -12.04 5.12 49.72
CA LEU A 863 -12.43 6.46 50.16
C LEU A 863 -13.74 6.45 50.96
N ASP A 864 -14.73 5.68 50.52
CA ASP A 864 -16.06 5.60 51.15
C ASP A 864 -15.99 5.08 52.60
N VAL A 865 -14.98 4.26 52.91
CA VAL A 865 -14.72 3.74 54.27
C VAL A 865 -13.56 4.46 54.98
N GLY A 866 -13.06 5.55 54.41
CA GLY A 866 -12.03 6.41 55.02
C GLY A 866 -10.61 5.85 55.01
N LEU A 867 -10.33 4.80 54.23
CA LEU A 867 -8.98 4.27 54.07
C LEU A 867 -8.09 5.25 53.30
N LYS A 868 -6.80 5.26 53.61
CA LYS A 868 -5.78 6.08 52.94
C LYS A 868 -4.63 5.19 52.44
N PRO A 869 -4.00 5.54 51.31
CA PRO A 869 -2.81 4.82 50.86
C PRO A 869 -1.73 4.85 51.95
N LYS A 870 -1.10 3.70 52.20
CA LYS A 870 -0.02 3.55 53.19
C LYS A 870 1.37 3.83 52.60
N MET A 871 1.46 4.01 51.30
CA MET A 871 2.68 4.35 50.57
C MET A 871 2.36 5.34 49.43
N PRO A 872 3.38 6.02 48.85
CA PRO A 872 3.18 6.86 47.67
C PRO A 872 2.52 6.09 46.52
N LEU A 873 1.48 6.70 45.94
CA LEU A 873 0.78 6.23 44.76
C LEU A 873 1.04 7.20 43.61
N LEU A 874 1.66 6.71 42.54
CA LEU A 874 1.97 7.50 41.34
C LEU A 874 1.08 7.03 40.19
N VAL A 875 0.44 7.96 39.49
CA VAL A 875 -0.51 7.68 38.42
C VAL A 875 -0.06 8.38 37.15
N SER A 876 0.14 7.64 36.06
CA SER A 876 0.58 8.19 34.77
C SER A 876 -0.43 7.87 33.65
N PRO A 877 -1.23 8.85 33.22
CA PRO A 877 -2.06 8.71 32.02
C PRO A 877 -1.21 8.49 30.77
N GLY A 878 -1.74 7.72 29.81
CA GLY A 878 -0.98 7.34 28.62
C GLY A 878 -0.87 8.44 27.57
N SER A 879 -1.84 9.36 27.50
CA SER A 879 -1.85 10.49 26.56
C SER A 879 -2.67 11.65 27.11
N LEU A 880 -2.51 12.83 26.51
CA LEU A 880 -3.32 14.00 26.81
C LEU A 880 -4.80 13.75 26.50
N GLN A 881 -5.12 13.12 25.38
CA GLN A 881 -6.49 12.72 25.04
C GLN A 881 -7.10 11.83 26.12
N THR A 882 -6.39 10.77 26.52
CA THR A 882 -6.88 9.87 27.57
C THR A 882 -7.00 10.59 28.90
N ARG A 883 -6.04 11.45 29.25
CA ARG A 883 -6.08 12.26 30.48
C ARG A 883 -7.32 13.14 30.54
N ASP A 884 -7.53 13.97 29.52
CA ASP A 884 -8.63 14.93 29.49
C ASP A 884 -9.98 14.20 29.52
N THR A 885 -10.06 13.06 28.84
CA THR A 885 -11.26 12.20 28.85
C THR A 885 -11.52 11.59 30.24
N LEU A 886 -10.47 11.17 30.96
CA LEU A 886 -10.58 10.66 32.33
C LEU A 886 -10.93 11.75 33.35
N GLU A 887 -10.42 12.96 33.13
CA GLU A 887 -10.76 14.16 33.93
C GLU A 887 -12.25 14.50 33.77
N GLU A 888 -12.74 14.58 32.52
CA GLU A 888 -14.15 14.84 32.23
C GLU A 888 -15.08 13.77 32.82
N ALA A 889 -14.65 12.50 32.78
CA ALA A 889 -15.38 11.39 33.38
C ALA A 889 -15.30 11.34 34.93
N GLY A 890 -14.54 12.26 35.56
CA GLY A 890 -14.36 12.34 37.01
C GLY A 890 -13.45 11.25 37.59
N VAL A 891 -12.79 10.46 36.77
CA VAL A 891 -11.94 9.32 37.19
C VAL A 891 -10.68 9.82 37.89
N LEU A 892 -10.01 10.83 37.33
CA LEU A 892 -8.77 11.37 37.92
C LEU A 892 -9.02 12.02 39.29
N SER A 893 -10.17 12.67 39.46
CA SER A 893 -10.56 13.30 40.74
C SER A 893 -10.59 12.32 41.92
N VAL A 894 -10.84 11.02 41.66
CA VAL A 894 -10.83 9.98 42.69
C VAL A 894 -9.39 9.74 43.19
N PHE A 895 -8.43 9.69 42.27
CA PHE A 895 -7.00 9.52 42.63
C PHE A 895 -6.45 10.76 43.34
N GLU A 896 -6.87 11.96 42.94
CA GLU A 896 -6.48 13.20 43.61
C GLU A 896 -7.00 13.25 45.06
N LYS A 897 -8.24 12.82 45.31
CA LYS A 897 -8.80 12.72 46.67
C LYS A 897 -8.03 11.72 47.56
N LEU A 898 -7.44 10.69 46.96
CA LEU A 898 -6.56 9.75 47.66
C LEU A 898 -5.16 10.32 47.95
N GLY A 899 -4.82 11.50 47.39
CA GLY A 899 -3.48 12.08 47.49
C GLY A 899 -2.47 11.43 46.55
N ALA A 900 -2.93 10.83 45.44
CA ALA A 900 -2.04 10.29 44.42
C ALA A 900 -1.24 11.41 43.73
N THR A 901 0.00 11.13 43.34
CA THR A 901 0.80 12.03 42.51
C THR A 901 0.51 11.78 41.03
N MET A 902 -0.18 12.73 40.40
CA MET A 902 -0.43 12.71 38.96
C MET A 902 0.85 13.07 38.20
N LEU A 903 1.40 12.09 37.48
CA LEU A 903 2.61 12.24 36.67
C LEU A 903 2.26 12.81 35.28
N PRO A 904 3.24 13.43 34.59
CA PRO A 904 3.10 13.76 33.17
C PRO A 904 2.70 12.56 32.30
N ASN A 905 2.08 12.84 31.15
CA ASN A 905 1.76 11.85 30.11
C ASN A 905 3.05 11.41 29.39
N ALA A 906 3.90 10.64 30.07
CA ALA A 906 5.25 10.28 29.66
C ALA A 906 5.65 8.92 30.25
N CYS A 907 6.74 8.32 29.75
CA CYS A 907 7.20 7.02 30.25
C CYS A 907 7.59 7.07 31.74
N GLY A 908 8.24 8.15 32.17
CA GLY A 908 8.57 8.41 33.58
C GLY A 908 9.28 7.23 34.26
N PRO A 909 8.79 6.75 35.42
CA PRO A 909 9.43 5.65 36.14
C PRO A 909 9.56 4.34 35.34
N CYS A 910 8.70 4.09 34.33
CA CYS A 910 8.76 2.86 33.53
C CYS A 910 10.09 2.70 32.78
N CYS A 911 10.68 3.81 32.31
CA CYS A 911 11.97 3.81 31.64
C CYS A 911 13.17 4.12 32.55
N GLY A 912 12.94 4.25 33.86
CA GLY A 912 13.95 4.67 34.83
C GLY A 912 14.10 6.17 34.98
N SER A 913 13.21 6.97 34.36
CA SER A 913 13.18 8.43 34.47
C SER A 913 12.40 8.86 35.73
N TRP A 914 12.83 8.36 36.89
CA TRP A 914 12.28 8.69 38.20
C TRP A 914 13.36 9.16 39.16
N ASP A 915 13.26 10.40 39.60
CA ASP A 915 14.09 10.94 40.68
C ASP A 915 13.51 10.53 42.03
N ARG A 916 13.69 9.26 42.38
CA ARG A 916 13.21 8.69 43.63
C ARG A 916 14.10 9.12 44.79
N VAL A 917 13.58 9.95 45.69
CA VAL A 917 14.30 10.53 46.83
C VAL A 917 13.95 9.91 48.19
N ASP A 918 12.83 9.19 48.30
CA ASP A 918 12.37 8.56 49.54
C ASP A 918 13.16 7.31 49.93
N MET A 919 13.88 6.70 48.98
CA MET A 919 14.67 5.47 49.19
C MET A 919 16.15 5.67 48.87
N PRO A 920 17.05 5.58 49.88
CA PRO A 920 18.49 5.57 49.65
C PRO A 920 18.91 4.39 48.76
N LYS A 921 19.79 4.63 47.79
CA LYS A 921 20.32 3.57 46.91
C LYS A 921 21.01 2.49 47.74
N GLY A 922 20.78 1.22 47.38
CA GLY A 922 21.26 0.04 48.11
C GLY A 922 20.31 -0.48 49.19
N THR A 923 19.24 0.23 49.52
CA THR A 923 18.24 -0.23 50.50
C THR A 923 17.34 -1.30 49.88
N PRO A 924 17.20 -2.50 50.47
CA PRO A 924 16.23 -3.49 50.01
C PRO A 924 14.80 -3.03 50.27
N ASN A 925 13.96 -3.00 49.24
CA ASN A 925 12.56 -2.62 49.34
C ASN A 925 11.74 -3.30 48.24
N SER A 926 10.41 -3.32 48.39
CA SER A 926 9.50 -3.80 47.34
C SER A 926 8.65 -2.67 46.77
N ILE A 927 8.42 -2.71 45.46
CA ILE A 927 7.54 -1.82 44.70
C ILE A 927 6.60 -2.68 43.90
N ILE A 928 5.34 -2.26 43.77
CA ILE A 928 4.39 -2.90 42.87
C ILE A 928 3.91 -1.90 41.81
N THR A 929 3.83 -2.35 40.56
CA THR A 929 3.51 -1.49 39.43
C THR A 929 2.69 -2.19 38.35
N SER A 930 1.91 -1.42 37.58
CA SER A 930 1.20 -1.91 36.40
C SER A 930 2.01 -1.85 35.11
N TYR A 931 3.32 -1.62 35.18
CA TYR A 931 4.18 -1.57 33.99
C TYR A 931 4.51 -2.98 33.46
N ASN A 932 5.56 -3.08 32.65
CA ASN A 932 5.94 -4.28 31.90
C ASN A 932 7.33 -4.84 32.23
N ARG A 933 8.23 -4.06 32.86
CA ARG A 933 9.61 -4.49 33.17
C ARG A 933 10.00 -4.24 34.61
N ASN A 934 10.67 -5.24 35.19
CA ASN A 934 11.11 -5.27 36.59
C ASN A 934 12.57 -5.72 36.75
N PHE A 935 13.42 -5.51 35.75
CA PHE A 935 14.85 -5.79 35.90
C PHE A 935 15.47 -4.97 37.04
N SER A 936 16.54 -5.48 37.64
CA SER A 936 17.22 -4.83 38.77
C SER A 936 17.57 -3.37 38.45
N GLY A 937 17.16 -2.44 39.32
CA GLY A 937 17.38 -1.00 39.15
C GLY A 937 16.58 -0.32 38.03
N ARG A 938 15.61 -1.00 37.40
CA ARG A 938 14.89 -0.47 36.24
C ARG A 938 14.11 0.82 36.52
N LEU A 939 13.35 0.87 37.62
CA LEU A 939 12.42 1.99 37.89
C LEU A 939 13.12 3.18 38.56
N ASP A 940 13.96 2.89 39.54
CA ASP A 940 14.53 3.90 40.45
C ASP A 940 16.06 3.85 40.49
N SER A 941 16.73 3.09 39.62
CA SER A 941 18.20 2.91 39.67
C SER A 941 18.74 2.35 41.00
N ASN A 942 17.91 1.73 41.83
CA ASN A 942 18.35 1.01 43.04
C ASN A 942 18.40 -0.51 42.75
N PRO A 943 19.59 -1.14 42.70
CA PRO A 943 19.70 -2.58 42.43
C PRO A 943 19.03 -3.47 43.48
N ALA A 944 18.84 -2.97 44.71
CA ALA A 944 18.22 -3.70 45.81
C ALA A 944 16.68 -3.62 45.82
N THR A 945 16.07 -2.87 44.90
CA THR A 945 14.61 -2.78 44.76
C THR A 945 14.06 -4.04 44.09
N ASN A 946 13.12 -4.70 44.76
CA ASN A 946 12.27 -5.75 44.19
C ASN A 946 11.07 -5.12 43.48
N VAL A 947 10.92 -5.33 42.18
CA VAL A 947 9.80 -4.74 41.40
C VAL A 947 8.81 -5.82 40.98
N PHE A 948 7.56 -5.67 41.37
CA PHE A 948 6.47 -6.60 41.06
C PHE A 948 5.51 -6.00 40.04
N LEU A 949 5.16 -6.77 39.02
CA LEU A 949 4.28 -6.38 37.92
C LEU A 949 2.89 -6.99 38.12
N ALA A 950 1.85 -6.15 38.12
CA ALA A 950 0.46 -6.54 38.35
C ALA A 950 -0.49 -5.75 37.45
N SER A 951 -1.80 -6.03 37.52
CA SER A 951 -2.83 -5.18 36.93
C SER A 951 -3.00 -3.88 37.74
N PRO A 952 -3.46 -2.77 37.13
CA PRO A 952 -3.60 -1.48 37.82
C PRO A 952 -4.60 -1.56 39.00
N GLU A 953 -5.66 -2.37 38.89
CA GLU A 953 -6.58 -2.65 39.99
C GLU A 953 -5.90 -3.35 41.18
N LEU A 954 -5.00 -4.30 40.93
CA LEU A 954 -4.31 -5.03 41.99
C LEU A 954 -3.25 -4.16 42.69
N VAL A 955 -2.57 -3.30 41.92
CA VAL A 955 -1.69 -2.26 42.48
C VAL A 955 -2.48 -1.33 43.38
N MET A 956 -3.65 -0.86 42.92
CA MET A 956 -4.50 0.05 43.68
C MET A 956 -5.00 -0.58 44.98
N ALA A 957 -5.48 -1.83 44.95
CA ALA A 957 -5.93 -2.48 46.18
C ALA A 957 -4.79 -2.65 47.20
N LYS A 958 -3.58 -3.02 46.73
CA LYS A 958 -2.42 -3.23 47.61
C LYS A 958 -1.85 -1.96 48.23
N VAL A 959 -2.12 -0.77 47.68
CA VAL A 959 -1.62 0.49 48.28
C VAL A 959 -2.18 0.78 49.68
N PHE A 960 -3.24 0.09 50.08
CA PHE A 960 -3.87 0.25 51.39
C PHE A 960 -3.34 -0.71 52.47
N SER A 961 -2.52 -1.71 52.14
CA SER A 961 -2.04 -2.70 53.11
C SER A 961 -0.57 -2.56 53.52
N ASP A 962 0.29 -1.93 52.70
CA ASP A 962 1.77 -1.91 52.76
C ASP A 962 2.49 -3.27 52.91
N ASP A 963 1.74 -4.34 53.14
CA ASP A 963 2.16 -5.74 53.09
C ASP A 963 2.08 -6.29 51.65
N LEU A 964 3.21 -6.80 51.16
CA LEU A 964 3.34 -7.42 49.85
C LEU A 964 2.47 -8.69 49.72
N SER A 965 2.27 -9.43 50.81
CA SER A 965 1.54 -10.70 50.84
C SER A 965 0.01 -10.55 50.79
N PHE A 966 -0.52 -9.35 51.13
CA PHE A 966 -1.95 -9.05 51.18
C PHE A 966 -2.71 -9.43 49.89
N ASP A 967 -3.71 -10.31 49.98
CA ASP A 967 -4.58 -10.69 48.87
C ASP A 967 -5.92 -9.96 48.95
N PRO A 968 -6.15 -8.90 48.15
CA PRO A 968 -7.38 -8.13 48.22
C PRO A 968 -8.64 -8.90 47.79
N SER A 969 -8.50 -10.10 47.22
CA SER A 969 -9.64 -10.94 46.84
C SER A 969 -10.22 -11.75 48.00
N VAL A 970 -9.44 -12.00 49.07
CA VAL A 970 -9.85 -12.83 50.21
C VAL A 970 -9.49 -12.25 51.58
N ASP A 971 -8.64 -11.23 51.67
CA ASP A 971 -8.26 -10.61 52.93
C ASP A 971 -9.12 -9.38 53.23
N ALA A 972 -9.11 -8.98 54.51
CA ALA A 972 -9.78 -7.78 54.97
C ALA A 972 -8.81 -6.76 55.53
N LEU A 973 -9.18 -5.49 55.45
CA LEU A 973 -8.48 -4.36 56.06
C LEU A 973 -9.31 -3.78 57.20
N THR A 974 -8.64 -3.24 58.21
CA THR A 974 -9.30 -2.50 59.29
C THR A 974 -9.50 -1.05 58.89
N THR A 975 -10.74 -0.57 58.96
CA THR A 975 -11.07 0.84 58.69
C THR A 975 -10.64 1.74 59.85
N PRO A 976 -10.59 3.07 59.69
CA PRO A 976 -10.36 4.00 60.81
C PRO A 976 -11.42 3.92 61.91
N SER A 977 -12.64 3.45 61.61
CA SER A 977 -13.70 3.19 62.60
C SER A 977 -13.51 1.88 63.37
N GLY A 978 -12.59 1.01 62.95
CA GLY A 978 -12.35 -0.31 63.55
C GLY A 978 -13.14 -1.45 62.92
N ASP A 979 -13.89 -1.19 61.85
CA ASP A 979 -14.69 -2.19 61.14
C ASP A 979 -13.83 -3.01 60.15
N GLU A 980 -14.31 -4.21 59.79
CA GLU A 980 -13.70 -5.06 58.78
C GLU A 980 -14.18 -4.64 57.37
N PHE A 981 -13.24 -4.31 56.48
CA PHE A 981 -13.52 -3.94 55.09
C PHE A 981 -12.88 -4.92 54.11
N ARG A 982 -13.64 -5.33 53.09
CA ARG A 982 -13.18 -6.19 51.99
C ARG A 982 -13.49 -5.50 50.67
N PHE A 983 -12.53 -5.50 49.75
CA PHE A 983 -12.76 -4.97 48.42
C PHE A 983 -13.73 -5.85 47.64
N LEU A 984 -14.67 -5.21 46.95
CA LEU A 984 -15.43 -5.86 45.90
C LEU A 984 -14.62 -5.86 44.60
N PRO A 985 -14.81 -6.86 43.72
CA PRO A 985 -14.12 -6.88 42.44
C PRO A 985 -14.29 -5.55 41.66
N PRO A 986 -13.24 -5.07 40.98
CA PRO A 986 -13.27 -3.79 40.29
C PRO A 986 -14.26 -3.76 39.12
N THR A 987 -14.89 -2.60 38.92
CA THR A 987 -15.84 -2.33 37.84
C THR A 987 -15.40 -1.10 37.05
N GLY A 988 -15.73 -1.03 35.77
CA GLY A 988 -15.47 0.16 34.96
C GLY A 988 -15.96 -0.02 33.53
N ASP A 989 -16.29 1.09 32.87
CA ASP A 989 -16.64 1.08 31.45
C ASP A 989 -15.36 0.85 30.62
N THR A 990 -15.47 0.06 29.55
CA THR A 990 -14.33 -0.23 28.66
C THR A 990 -13.93 0.97 27.80
N LEU A 991 -14.89 1.84 27.48
CA LEU A 991 -14.74 3.02 26.63
C LEU A 991 -15.57 4.19 27.19
N PRO A 992 -15.16 5.45 26.95
CA PRO A 992 -15.95 6.60 27.36
C PRO A 992 -17.30 6.66 26.64
N GLN A 993 -18.37 7.01 27.37
CA GLN A 993 -19.72 7.09 26.81
C GLN A 993 -19.81 8.10 25.66
N ASN A 994 -19.16 9.26 25.80
CA ASN A 994 -19.20 10.35 24.82
C ASN A 994 -18.10 10.26 23.74
N GLY A 995 -17.28 9.20 23.74
CA GLY A 995 -16.07 9.14 22.91
C GLY A 995 -14.87 9.80 23.59
N TYR A 996 -13.71 9.71 22.95
CA TYR A 996 -12.49 10.35 23.43
C TYR A 996 -12.44 11.82 23.01
N LEU A 997 -11.93 12.69 23.88
CA LEU A 997 -11.71 14.10 23.59
C LEU A 997 -10.56 14.30 22.59
N ASP A 998 -10.61 15.38 21.79
CA ASP A 998 -9.53 15.69 20.84
C ASP A 998 -8.32 16.32 21.55
N SER A 999 -7.11 15.82 21.26
CA SER A 999 -5.84 16.35 21.78
C SER A 999 -4.90 16.88 20.67
N ASN A 1000 -5.45 17.27 19.51
CA ASN A 1000 -4.69 17.79 18.38
C ASN A 1000 -3.76 18.98 18.71
N ALA A 1001 -4.01 19.72 19.80
CA ALA A 1001 -3.15 20.82 20.25
C ALA A 1001 -1.70 20.38 20.60
N ALA A 1002 -1.53 19.12 21.00
CA ALA A 1002 -0.23 18.54 21.31
C ALA A 1002 0.53 18.00 20.08
N TYR A 1003 -0.15 17.92 18.92
CA TYR A 1003 0.44 17.53 17.64
C TYR A 1003 0.84 18.77 16.82
N LYS A 1004 1.99 18.69 16.15
CA LYS A 1004 2.43 19.66 15.17
C LYS A 1004 2.61 18.97 13.82
N ALA A 1005 1.74 19.30 12.88
CA ALA A 1005 1.88 18.85 11.50
C ALA A 1005 3.10 19.52 10.82
N PRO A 1006 3.79 18.84 9.89
CA PRO A 1006 4.82 19.47 9.10
C PRO A 1006 4.21 20.59 8.23
N PRO A 1007 4.89 21.75 8.07
CA PRO A 1007 4.39 22.84 7.26
C PRO A 1007 4.37 22.47 5.77
N ALA A 1008 3.44 23.07 5.01
CA ALA A 1008 3.33 22.85 3.57
C ALA A 1008 4.55 23.38 2.80
N ASP A 1009 5.10 24.52 3.23
CA ASP A 1009 6.37 25.06 2.76
C ASP A 1009 7.50 24.74 3.75
N ARG A 1010 8.60 24.18 3.23
CA ARG A 1010 9.76 23.69 4.01
C ARG A 1010 11.09 24.26 3.50
N GLY A 1011 11.06 25.17 2.52
CA GLY A 1011 12.26 25.73 1.89
C GLY A 1011 13.19 26.37 2.90
N ASP A 1012 12.62 27.24 3.75
CA ASP A 1012 13.36 28.05 4.73
C ASP A 1012 13.50 27.38 6.11
N VAL A 1013 12.97 26.15 6.29
CA VAL A 1013 13.12 25.44 7.56
C VAL A 1013 14.56 24.97 7.70
N GLU A 1014 15.21 25.38 8.79
CA GLU A 1014 16.56 24.97 9.14
C GLU A 1014 16.52 24.03 10.35
N VAL A 1015 17.24 22.91 10.25
CA VAL A 1015 17.39 21.98 11.37
C VAL A 1015 18.37 22.54 12.39
N LYS A 1016 17.91 22.69 13.63
CA LYS A 1016 18.67 23.31 14.72
C LYS A 1016 19.58 22.30 15.41
N ILE A 1017 20.88 22.37 15.09
CA ILE A 1017 21.96 21.67 15.82
C ILE A 1017 23.11 22.66 15.99
N SER A 1018 23.42 23.03 17.24
CA SER A 1018 24.56 23.92 17.51
C SER A 1018 25.90 23.18 17.30
N PRO A 1019 26.89 23.79 16.61
CA PRO A 1019 28.22 23.21 16.48
C PRO A 1019 28.98 23.02 17.80
N THR A 1020 28.57 23.74 18.86
CA THR A 1020 29.16 23.65 20.21
C THR A 1020 28.24 22.95 21.20
N SER A 1021 27.23 22.21 20.70
CA SER A 1021 26.32 21.46 21.54
C SER A 1021 27.03 20.29 22.22
N ASP A 1022 26.78 20.10 23.51
CA ASP A 1022 27.19 18.89 24.23
C ASP A 1022 26.12 17.78 24.18
N ARG A 1023 24.96 18.04 23.55
CA ARG A 1023 23.77 17.15 23.52
C ARG A 1023 23.54 16.53 22.14
N LEU A 1024 23.82 17.28 21.08
CA LEU A 1024 23.55 16.93 19.69
C LEU A 1024 24.81 17.13 18.85
N GLN A 1025 25.14 16.18 17.99
CA GLN A 1025 26.32 16.25 17.12
C GLN A 1025 25.94 15.85 15.70
N ARG A 1026 26.30 16.66 14.70
CA ARG A 1026 26.21 16.23 13.30
C ARG A 1026 27.19 15.07 13.07
N LEU A 1027 26.76 14.03 12.37
CA LEU A 1027 27.63 12.91 12.04
C LEU A 1027 28.46 13.21 10.78
N ALA A 1028 29.77 13.05 10.91
CA ALA A 1028 30.64 12.90 9.76
C ALA A 1028 30.49 11.50 9.16
N PRO A 1029 30.50 11.34 7.83
CA PRO A 1029 30.53 10.03 7.19
C PRO A 1029 31.71 9.19 7.69
N PHE A 1030 31.48 7.91 8.00
CA PHE A 1030 32.57 7.01 8.36
C PHE A 1030 33.51 6.76 7.16
N ALA A 1031 34.78 6.47 7.41
CA ALA A 1031 35.71 6.16 6.33
C ALA A 1031 35.29 4.87 5.57
N PRO A 1032 35.27 4.88 4.23
CA PRO A 1032 35.08 3.67 3.43
C PRO A 1032 36.16 2.63 3.70
N TRP A 1033 35.89 1.37 3.36
CA TRP A 1033 36.89 0.31 3.44
C TRP A 1033 38.04 0.59 2.47
N SER A 1034 39.27 0.30 2.91
CA SER A 1034 40.51 0.57 2.15
C SER A 1034 40.74 -0.37 0.96
N GLY A 1035 39.95 -1.44 0.82
CA GLY A 1035 40.18 -2.50 -0.17
C GLY A 1035 41.27 -3.49 0.24
N GLN A 1036 41.69 -3.48 1.51
CA GLN A 1036 42.74 -4.35 2.04
C GLN A 1036 42.24 -5.17 3.22
N ASP A 1037 42.90 -6.30 3.47
CA ASP A 1037 42.70 -7.09 4.67
C ASP A 1037 43.11 -6.30 5.92
N PHE A 1038 42.51 -6.62 7.08
CA PHE A 1038 42.88 -6.00 8.34
C PHE A 1038 44.00 -6.82 8.98
N HIS A 1039 45.21 -6.27 9.02
CA HIS A 1039 46.38 -6.92 9.60
C HIS A 1039 46.71 -6.37 10.98
N ASP A 1040 47.32 -7.23 11.82
CA ASP A 1040 47.91 -6.86 13.12
C ASP A 1040 46.94 -6.08 14.06
N CYS A 1041 45.66 -6.43 14.05
CA CYS A 1041 44.66 -5.78 14.90
C CYS A 1041 44.89 -6.10 16.38
N LEU A 1042 44.65 -5.10 17.24
CA LEU A 1042 44.62 -5.27 18.68
C LEU A 1042 43.30 -5.91 19.12
N ILE A 1043 43.34 -6.73 20.17
CA ILE A 1043 42.13 -7.12 20.88
C ILE A 1043 41.89 -6.08 21.97
N LEU A 1044 40.82 -5.27 21.83
CA LEU A 1044 40.45 -4.26 22.81
C LEU A 1044 39.98 -4.91 24.11
N ILE A 1045 39.11 -5.90 23.99
CA ILE A 1045 38.60 -6.69 25.10
C ILE A 1045 38.17 -8.08 24.61
N LYS A 1046 38.48 -9.11 25.40
CA LYS A 1046 37.87 -10.42 25.31
C LYS A 1046 36.77 -10.49 26.37
N THR A 1047 35.51 -10.56 25.98
CA THR A 1047 34.38 -10.55 26.93
C THR A 1047 34.07 -11.94 27.45
N LYS A 1048 33.70 -12.07 28.74
CA LYS A 1048 33.33 -13.34 29.38
C LYS A 1048 31.83 -13.37 29.71
N GLY A 1049 31.14 -14.43 29.30
CA GLY A 1049 29.73 -14.61 29.61
C GLY A 1049 28.82 -13.58 28.94
N LYS A 1050 27.69 -13.27 29.58
CA LYS A 1050 26.62 -12.44 29.02
C LYS A 1050 27.09 -10.99 28.84
N CYS A 1051 27.10 -10.50 27.59
CA CYS A 1051 27.38 -9.10 27.26
C CYS A 1051 26.21 -8.48 26.47
N THR A 1052 25.29 -7.83 27.18
CA THR A 1052 24.11 -7.15 26.62
C THR A 1052 24.44 -5.76 26.06
N THR A 1053 23.51 -5.14 25.31
CA THR A 1053 23.66 -3.75 24.90
C THR A 1053 23.74 -2.75 26.06
N ASP A 1054 23.25 -3.08 27.25
CA ASP A 1054 23.48 -2.27 28.47
C ASP A 1054 24.91 -2.40 29.01
N HIS A 1055 25.62 -3.49 28.72
CA HIS A 1055 27.05 -3.60 29.02
C HIS A 1055 27.91 -2.85 28.00
N ILE A 1056 27.47 -2.83 26.73
CA ILE A 1056 28.15 -2.12 25.63
C ILE A 1056 27.92 -0.61 25.71
N THR A 1057 26.69 -0.16 25.97
CA THR A 1057 26.32 1.26 26.04
C THR A 1057 25.26 1.46 27.14
N PRO A 1058 25.70 1.61 28.40
CA PRO A 1058 24.80 1.77 29.53
C PRO A 1058 23.81 2.93 29.36
N ALA A 1059 22.62 2.78 29.95
CA ALA A 1059 21.59 3.81 30.00
C ALA A 1059 21.82 4.84 31.14
N GLY A 1060 20.75 5.30 31.78
CA GLY A 1060 20.80 6.18 32.94
C GLY A 1060 21.37 7.56 32.59
N PRO A 1061 22.44 8.03 33.23
CA PRO A 1061 22.99 9.37 32.98
C PRO A 1061 23.41 9.59 31.52
N TRP A 1062 23.71 8.51 30.78
CA TRP A 1062 24.10 8.56 29.37
C TRP A 1062 22.96 8.89 28.41
N PHE A 1063 21.69 8.84 28.84
CA PHE A 1063 20.55 9.27 28.01
C PHE A 1063 20.70 10.71 27.51
N ARG A 1064 21.36 11.56 28.29
CA ARG A 1064 21.62 12.95 27.90
C ARG A 1064 22.46 13.06 26.62
N TYR A 1065 23.27 12.06 26.27
CA TYR A 1065 24.18 12.12 25.12
C TYR A 1065 23.71 11.30 23.90
N ARG A 1066 22.44 10.86 23.87
CA ARG A 1066 21.93 10.02 22.76
C ARG A 1066 22.06 10.66 21.38
N GLY A 1067 22.00 11.99 21.28
CA GLY A 1067 22.25 12.71 20.03
C GLY A 1067 23.71 13.11 19.78
N HIS A 1068 24.65 12.78 20.68
CA HIS A 1068 26.05 13.19 20.58
C HIS A 1068 26.98 11.99 20.62
N LEU A 1069 27.40 11.50 19.45
CA LEU A 1069 28.13 10.24 19.31
C LEU A 1069 29.46 10.23 20.06
N GLU A 1070 30.23 11.31 20.01
CA GLU A 1070 31.51 11.40 20.71
C GLU A 1070 31.36 11.32 22.24
N ASN A 1071 30.45 12.10 22.83
CA ASN A 1071 30.22 12.10 24.26
C ASN A 1071 29.67 10.75 24.76
N ILE A 1072 28.71 10.16 24.04
CA ILE A 1072 28.18 8.86 24.44
C ILE A 1072 29.21 7.73 24.27
N SER A 1073 30.18 7.86 23.36
CA SER A 1073 31.26 6.86 23.19
C SER A 1073 32.16 6.72 24.42
N ASN A 1074 32.12 7.63 25.38
CA ASN A 1074 32.79 7.50 26.67
C ASN A 1074 32.19 6.40 27.58
N ASN A 1075 31.12 5.73 27.15
CA ASN A 1075 30.54 4.59 27.86
C ASN A 1075 30.69 3.25 27.14
N THR A 1076 31.47 3.20 26.06
CA THR A 1076 31.67 2.00 25.25
C THR A 1076 32.24 0.86 26.10
N LEU A 1077 31.50 -0.23 26.23
CA LEU A 1077 31.88 -1.49 26.89
C LEU A 1077 32.24 -1.38 28.39
N ILE A 1078 31.83 -0.30 29.06
CA ILE A 1078 32.15 -0.11 30.49
C ILE A 1078 31.42 -1.09 31.42
N GLY A 1079 30.39 -1.80 30.92
CA GLY A 1079 29.75 -2.88 31.68
C GLY A 1079 30.32 -4.26 31.38
N ALA A 1080 31.14 -4.41 30.33
CA ALA A 1080 31.62 -5.71 29.90
C ALA A 1080 32.66 -6.28 30.87
N VAL A 1081 32.56 -7.58 31.16
CA VAL A 1081 33.52 -8.33 31.96
C VAL A 1081 34.65 -8.80 31.07
N ASN A 1082 35.88 -8.42 31.38
CA ASN A 1082 37.07 -8.88 30.69
C ASN A 1082 37.44 -10.31 31.13
N ALA A 1083 37.56 -11.22 30.15
CA ALA A 1083 37.87 -12.63 30.38
C ALA A 1083 39.26 -12.87 30.96
N GLU A 1084 40.21 -11.98 30.71
CA GLU A 1084 41.62 -12.13 31.13
C GLU A 1084 41.80 -11.90 32.63
N ASN A 1085 41.13 -10.89 33.18
CA ASN A 1085 41.30 -10.46 34.58
C ASN A 1085 40.02 -10.59 35.42
N GLY A 1086 38.87 -10.89 34.82
CA GLY A 1086 37.58 -10.99 35.50
C GLY A 1086 36.98 -9.65 35.96
N LEU A 1087 37.58 -8.52 35.58
CA LEU A 1087 37.17 -7.18 36.00
C LEU A 1087 36.25 -6.53 34.95
N VAL A 1088 35.42 -5.60 35.41
CA VAL A 1088 34.55 -4.77 34.57
C VAL A 1088 35.25 -3.45 34.24
N ASN A 1089 35.16 -3.01 32.98
CA ASN A 1089 35.78 -1.76 32.51
C ASN A 1089 37.30 -1.66 32.79
N THR A 1090 38.04 -2.77 32.74
CA THR A 1090 39.49 -2.75 32.96
C THR A 1090 40.17 -3.65 31.94
N VAL A 1091 40.96 -3.02 31.06
CA VAL A 1091 41.73 -3.68 30.00
C VAL A 1091 43.18 -3.23 30.03
N ARG A 1092 44.07 -4.09 29.53
CA ARG A 1092 45.49 -3.77 29.36
C ARG A 1092 45.69 -3.07 28.04
N ASN A 1093 46.08 -1.80 28.06
CA ASN A 1093 46.49 -1.11 26.85
C ASN A 1093 47.79 -1.73 26.32
N GLN A 1094 47.70 -2.38 25.16
CA GLN A 1094 48.82 -3.08 24.53
C GLN A 1094 49.92 -2.16 23.94
N LEU A 1095 49.66 -0.88 23.73
CA LEU A 1095 50.65 0.09 23.23
C LEU A 1095 51.48 0.67 24.39
N THR A 1096 50.82 1.05 25.49
CA THR A 1096 51.47 1.67 26.66
C THR A 1096 51.88 0.66 27.72
N GLN A 1097 51.31 -0.55 27.67
CA GLN A 1097 51.45 -1.57 28.72
C GLN A 1097 50.98 -1.03 30.08
N THR A 1098 49.83 -0.35 30.12
CA THR A 1098 49.17 0.09 31.35
C THR A 1098 47.72 -0.37 31.39
N ASP A 1099 47.17 -0.57 32.58
CA ASP A 1099 45.75 -0.91 32.74
C ASP A 1099 44.93 0.37 32.73
N GLY A 1100 43.76 0.33 32.08
CA GLY A 1100 42.88 1.48 31.95
C GLY A 1100 41.44 1.08 31.65
N ASP A 1101 40.57 2.08 31.54
CA ASP A 1101 39.18 1.87 31.11
C ASP A 1101 39.10 1.59 29.61
N VAL A 1102 38.00 0.95 29.19
CA VAL A 1102 37.83 0.50 27.81
C VAL A 1102 37.72 1.67 26.82
N PRO A 1103 36.89 2.71 27.06
CA PRO A 1103 36.79 3.86 26.16
C PRO A 1103 38.09 4.62 25.97
N SER A 1104 38.84 4.92 27.04
CA SER A 1104 40.12 5.64 26.96
C SER A 1104 41.15 4.84 26.15
N THR A 1105 41.22 3.53 26.39
CA THR A 1105 42.12 2.63 25.64
C THR A 1105 41.77 2.61 24.15
N ALA A 1106 40.48 2.52 23.80
CA ALA A 1106 40.04 2.53 22.41
C ALA A 1106 40.35 3.86 21.70
N ARG A 1107 40.20 5.00 22.39
CA ARG A 1107 40.60 6.32 21.86
C ARG A 1107 42.11 6.40 21.60
N GLU A 1108 42.91 5.83 22.49
CA GLU A 1108 44.36 5.80 22.31
C GLU A 1108 44.77 4.96 21.10
N TYR A 1109 44.11 3.81 20.87
CA TYR A 1109 44.30 3.02 19.65
C TYR A 1109 43.92 3.79 18.39
N GLN A 1110 42.77 4.47 18.42
CA GLN A 1110 42.32 5.32 17.33
C GLN A 1110 43.32 6.44 17.02
N ALA A 1111 43.85 7.12 18.04
CA ALA A 1111 44.81 8.21 17.88
C ALA A 1111 46.13 7.75 17.24
N HIS A 1112 46.51 6.49 17.45
CA HIS A 1112 47.68 5.86 16.82
C HIS A 1112 47.36 5.20 15.47
N GLY A 1113 46.12 5.28 14.99
CA GLY A 1113 45.69 4.64 13.74
C GLY A 1113 45.68 3.10 13.80
N GLN A 1114 45.66 2.52 15.00
CA GLN A 1114 45.73 1.09 15.21
C GLN A 1114 44.32 0.47 15.20
N PRO A 1115 43.99 -0.42 14.24
CA PRO A 1115 42.70 -1.09 14.21
C PRO A 1115 42.59 -2.10 15.36
N TRP A 1116 41.36 -2.29 15.85
CA TRP A 1116 41.10 -3.24 16.93
C TRP A 1116 39.81 -4.03 16.72
N VAL A 1117 39.73 -5.17 17.42
CA VAL A 1117 38.56 -6.06 17.45
C VAL A 1117 38.12 -6.35 18.88
N VAL A 1118 36.90 -6.88 19.02
CA VAL A 1118 36.40 -7.49 20.26
C VAL A 1118 36.25 -8.99 20.03
N ILE A 1119 36.68 -9.78 21.01
CA ILE A 1119 36.41 -11.22 21.07
C ILE A 1119 35.28 -11.46 22.07
N ALA A 1120 34.23 -12.14 21.67
CA ALA A 1120 33.01 -12.26 22.44
C ALA A 1120 32.48 -13.69 22.59
N ASP A 1121 31.77 -13.90 23.68
CA ASP A 1121 31.10 -15.15 24.01
C ASP A 1121 29.75 -15.27 23.24
N HIS A 1122 28.82 -16.08 23.73
CA HIS A 1122 27.50 -16.30 23.14
C HIS A 1122 26.57 -15.08 23.24
N ASN A 1123 25.67 -14.97 22.25
CA ASN A 1123 24.56 -14.02 22.21
C ASN A 1123 25.00 -12.57 22.48
N TYR A 1124 26.13 -12.16 21.92
CA TYR A 1124 26.69 -10.84 22.13
C TYR A 1124 25.75 -9.74 21.63
N GLY A 1125 25.54 -8.71 22.45
CA GLY A 1125 24.61 -7.61 22.16
C GLY A 1125 23.14 -7.94 22.40
N GLU A 1126 22.82 -8.91 23.27
CA GLU A 1126 21.45 -9.17 23.72
C GLU A 1126 20.80 -7.92 24.33
N GLY A 1127 19.50 -7.74 24.15
CA GLY A 1127 18.71 -6.72 24.85
C GLY A 1127 18.23 -5.56 23.98
N SER A 1128 18.32 -4.33 24.49
CA SER A 1128 17.71 -3.13 23.88
C SER A 1128 18.25 -2.83 22.48
N SER A 1129 17.41 -2.33 21.56
CA SER A 1129 17.70 -2.07 20.13
C SER A 1129 18.64 -0.87 19.85
N ARG A 1130 19.46 -0.47 20.82
CA ARG A 1130 20.31 0.73 20.76
C ARG A 1130 21.39 0.57 19.70
N GLU A 1131 21.27 1.33 18.62
CA GLU A 1131 22.28 1.40 17.57
C GLU A 1131 23.61 2.00 18.03
N HIS A 1132 23.62 2.77 19.13
CA HIS A 1132 24.84 3.28 19.75
C HIS A 1132 25.83 2.16 20.08
N ALA A 1133 25.35 0.95 20.40
CA ALA A 1133 26.21 -0.21 20.66
C ALA A 1133 27.06 -0.61 19.45
N ALA A 1134 26.67 -0.23 18.23
CA ALA A 1134 27.44 -0.40 17.00
C ALA A 1134 28.17 0.89 16.58
N LEU A 1135 27.53 2.05 16.73
CA LEU A 1135 28.13 3.35 16.38
C LEU A 1135 29.37 3.67 17.22
N GLN A 1136 29.38 3.38 18.52
CA GLN A 1136 30.50 3.76 19.38
C GLN A 1136 31.77 2.93 19.11
N PRO A 1137 31.71 1.58 19.01
CA PRO A 1137 32.86 0.80 18.58
C PRO A 1137 33.40 1.27 17.23
N ARG A 1138 32.51 1.55 16.26
CA ARG A 1138 32.90 2.06 14.94
C ARG A 1138 33.58 3.43 15.02
N TYR A 1139 33.01 4.34 15.80
CA TYR A 1139 33.53 5.69 16.02
C TYR A 1139 34.91 5.66 16.68
N LEU A 1140 35.16 4.74 17.60
CA LEU A 1140 36.43 4.57 18.31
C LEU A 1140 37.47 3.72 17.55
N GLY A 1141 37.28 3.49 16.25
CA GLY A 1141 38.27 2.81 15.39
C GLY A 1141 38.18 1.28 15.35
N GLY A 1142 37.13 0.68 15.91
CA GLY A 1142 36.92 -0.76 15.83
C GLY A 1142 36.56 -1.21 14.41
N VAL A 1143 37.10 -2.36 13.98
CA VAL A 1143 36.89 -2.91 12.63
C VAL A 1143 36.01 -4.17 12.62
N ALA A 1144 36.06 -4.97 13.68
CA ALA A 1144 35.28 -6.20 13.77
C ALA A 1144 34.89 -6.56 15.20
N ILE A 1145 33.77 -7.27 15.33
CA ILE A 1145 33.40 -8.02 16.52
C ILE A 1145 33.36 -9.48 16.13
N ILE A 1146 34.07 -10.34 16.87
CA ILE A 1146 34.17 -11.78 16.61
C ILE A 1146 33.57 -12.52 17.81
N ALA A 1147 32.42 -13.15 17.63
CA ALA A 1147 31.65 -13.76 18.72
C ALA A 1147 31.42 -15.26 18.50
N LYS A 1148 31.03 -16.00 19.55
CA LYS A 1148 30.44 -17.34 19.34
C LYS A 1148 29.07 -17.22 18.65
N SER A 1149 28.27 -16.23 19.05
CA SER A 1149 27.00 -15.88 18.40
C SER A 1149 26.57 -14.45 18.73
N PHE A 1150 25.69 -13.87 17.90
CA PHE A 1150 25.14 -12.51 18.10
C PHE A 1150 23.63 -12.52 18.37
N ALA A 1151 23.18 -11.49 19.08
CA ALA A 1151 21.78 -11.11 19.05
C ALA A 1151 21.43 -10.41 17.72
N ARG A 1152 20.30 -10.80 17.10
CA ARG A 1152 19.87 -10.39 15.75
C ARG A 1152 19.98 -8.89 15.47
N ILE A 1153 19.40 -8.05 16.33
CA ILE A 1153 19.33 -6.59 16.11
C ILE A 1153 20.74 -5.98 16.19
N HIS A 1154 21.56 -6.44 17.13
CA HIS A 1154 22.90 -5.92 17.29
C HIS A 1154 23.80 -6.28 16.10
N GLU A 1155 23.71 -7.52 15.60
CA GLU A 1155 24.40 -7.94 14.38
C GLU A 1155 24.05 -7.05 13.19
N ALA A 1156 22.76 -6.79 12.96
CA ALA A 1156 22.31 -5.90 11.90
C ALA A 1156 22.87 -4.47 12.05
N ASN A 1157 22.84 -3.93 13.28
CA ASN A 1157 23.39 -2.61 13.56
C ASN A 1157 24.90 -2.54 13.26
N LEU A 1158 25.69 -3.55 13.61
CA LEU A 1158 27.13 -3.60 13.29
C LEU A 1158 27.38 -3.51 11.78
N LYS A 1159 26.66 -4.31 10.99
CA LYS A 1159 26.77 -4.31 9.52
C LYS A 1159 26.40 -2.96 8.92
N LYS A 1160 25.33 -2.32 9.43
CA LYS A 1160 24.90 -0.98 8.97
C LYS A 1160 25.92 0.11 9.25
N GLN A 1161 26.70 -0.02 10.32
CA GLN A 1161 27.80 0.91 10.62
C GLN A 1161 29.12 0.51 9.94
N GLY A 1162 29.08 -0.45 9.00
CA GLY A 1162 30.24 -0.90 8.23
C GLY A 1162 31.27 -1.67 9.07
N MET A 1163 30.87 -2.26 10.19
CA MET A 1163 31.71 -3.18 10.96
C MET A 1163 31.52 -4.63 10.51
N LEU A 1164 32.56 -5.45 10.67
CA LEU A 1164 32.48 -6.89 10.45
C LEU A 1164 31.89 -7.58 11.70
N ALA A 1165 30.69 -8.14 11.59
CA ALA A 1165 30.12 -9.04 12.59
C ALA A 1165 30.42 -10.49 12.19
N LEU A 1166 31.37 -11.12 12.87
CA LEU A 1166 31.92 -12.43 12.52
C LEU A 1166 31.69 -13.45 13.63
N THR A 1167 31.49 -14.70 13.25
CA THR A 1167 31.30 -15.81 14.20
C THR A 1167 32.36 -16.88 14.02
N PHE A 1168 32.81 -17.52 15.10
CA PHE A 1168 33.73 -18.65 14.99
C PHE A 1168 33.05 -19.83 14.29
N ALA A 1169 33.76 -20.49 13.37
CA ALA A 1169 33.29 -21.77 12.82
C ALA A 1169 33.42 -22.90 13.85
N ASP A 1170 34.47 -22.86 14.67
CA ASP A 1170 34.65 -23.70 15.85
C ASP A 1170 34.66 -22.82 17.11
N GLU A 1171 33.63 -22.93 17.94
CA GLU A 1171 33.52 -22.12 19.16
C GLU A 1171 34.67 -22.34 20.15
N SER A 1172 35.41 -23.46 20.07
CA SER A 1172 36.58 -23.70 20.91
C SER A 1172 37.76 -22.78 20.58
N ASP A 1173 37.77 -22.13 19.41
CA ASP A 1173 38.79 -21.15 19.05
C ASP A 1173 38.74 -19.90 19.93
N TYR A 1174 37.57 -19.55 20.47
CA TYR A 1174 37.44 -18.49 21.47
C TYR A 1174 38.35 -18.75 22.67
N ASP A 1175 38.48 -19.99 23.13
CA ASP A 1175 39.25 -20.33 24.33
C ASP A 1175 40.76 -20.28 24.10
N ARG A 1176 41.20 -20.41 22.84
CA ARG A 1176 42.61 -20.36 22.42
C ARG A 1176 43.17 -18.94 22.34
N ILE A 1177 42.31 -17.94 22.09
CA ILE A 1177 42.70 -16.54 21.91
C ILE A 1177 42.87 -15.84 23.28
N ARG A 1178 43.94 -15.09 23.47
CA ARG A 1178 44.22 -14.27 24.66
C ARG A 1178 44.05 -12.79 24.34
N ALA A 1179 43.77 -11.98 25.36
CA ALA A 1179 43.60 -10.53 25.16
C ALA A 1179 44.87 -9.83 24.64
N ALA A 1180 46.05 -10.41 24.87
CA ALA A 1180 47.35 -9.87 24.42
C ALA A 1180 47.72 -10.26 22.97
N ASP A 1181 46.92 -11.11 22.30
CA ASP A 1181 47.23 -11.56 20.95
C ASP A 1181 47.05 -10.43 19.91
N ARG A 1182 47.73 -10.59 18.78
CA ARG A 1182 47.51 -9.84 17.53
C ARG A 1182 46.73 -10.69 16.56
N VAL A 1183 45.72 -10.11 15.93
CA VAL A 1183 44.86 -10.86 15.00
C VAL A 1183 44.77 -10.18 13.64
N SER A 1184 44.75 -10.98 12.57
CA SER A 1184 44.52 -10.49 11.20
C SER A 1184 43.28 -11.14 10.61
N ILE A 1185 42.41 -10.36 9.98
CA ILE A 1185 41.22 -10.83 9.26
C ILE A 1185 41.56 -10.82 7.77
N VAL A 1186 41.67 -12.02 7.20
CA VAL A 1186 42.20 -12.24 5.84
C VAL A 1186 41.10 -12.79 4.93
N GLY A 1187 41.07 -12.31 3.68
CA GLY A 1187 40.13 -12.76 2.65
C GLY A 1187 39.01 -11.76 2.30
N LEU A 1188 39.11 -10.51 2.75
CA LEU A 1188 38.07 -9.48 2.54
C LEU A 1188 37.92 -9.07 1.08
N ASN A 1189 39.00 -9.15 0.27
CA ASN A 1189 38.95 -8.88 -1.17
C ASN A 1189 38.04 -9.85 -1.94
N GLY A 1190 37.76 -11.03 -1.38
CA GLY A 1190 36.83 -12.00 -1.93
C GLY A 1190 35.63 -12.24 -1.02
N LEU A 1191 35.19 -11.22 -0.28
CA LEU A 1191 34.03 -11.29 0.61
C LEU A 1191 32.73 -11.49 -0.21
N GLU A 1192 32.05 -12.60 0.03
CA GLU A 1192 30.83 -13.00 -0.68
C GLU A 1192 29.89 -13.74 0.30
N PRO A 1193 28.56 -13.67 0.13
CA PRO A 1193 27.64 -14.40 1.00
C PRO A 1193 27.93 -15.90 1.04
N GLY A 1194 28.02 -16.47 2.25
CA GLY A 1194 28.27 -17.90 2.47
C GLY A 1194 29.74 -18.32 2.41
N LYS A 1195 30.66 -17.42 2.06
CA LYS A 1195 32.10 -17.70 2.07
C LYS A 1195 32.72 -17.32 3.41
N THR A 1196 33.59 -18.17 3.93
CA THR A 1196 34.24 -17.94 5.22
C THR A 1196 35.49 -17.08 5.08
N LEU A 1197 35.84 -16.40 6.17
CA LEU A 1197 37.07 -15.61 6.32
C LEU A 1197 38.05 -16.35 7.22
N ARG A 1198 39.31 -15.91 7.23
CA ARG A 1198 40.34 -16.48 8.12
C ARG A 1198 40.77 -15.47 9.17
N LEU A 1199 40.87 -15.93 10.41
CA LEU A 1199 41.48 -15.21 11.51
C LEU A 1199 42.87 -15.78 11.77
N VAL A 1200 43.91 -15.01 11.47
CA VAL A 1200 45.30 -15.38 11.77
C VAL A 1200 45.69 -14.79 13.12
N VAL A 1201 46.11 -15.63 14.07
CA VAL A 1201 46.45 -15.21 15.44
C VAL A 1201 47.97 -15.29 15.63
N ASN A 1202 48.61 -14.17 15.93
CA ASN A 1202 50.07 -13.98 16.07
C ASN A 1202 50.93 -14.47 14.89
N GLY A 1203 50.32 -14.83 13.75
CA GLY A 1203 51.00 -15.53 12.65
C GLY A 1203 51.32 -17.00 12.94
N GLU A 1204 50.81 -17.56 14.04
CA GLU A 1204 51.14 -18.90 14.53
C GLU A 1204 50.08 -19.94 14.14
N TRP A 1205 48.81 -19.57 14.19
CA TRP A 1205 47.69 -20.44 13.87
C TRP A 1205 46.51 -19.67 13.25
N GLU A 1206 45.59 -20.39 12.62
CA GLU A 1206 44.44 -19.82 11.94
C GLU A 1206 43.12 -20.45 12.44
N ALA A 1207 42.08 -19.62 12.54
CA ALA A 1207 40.68 -20.03 12.72
C ALA A 1207 39.84 -19.63 11.52
N GLU A 1208 38.76 -20.37 11.27
CA GLU A 1208 37.77 -20.03 10.25
C GLU A 1208 36.63 -19.20 10.88
N LEU A 1209 36.24 -18.13 10.19
CA LEU A 1209 35.19 -17.20 10.61
C LEU A 1209 34.02 -17.23 9.63
N ASN A 1210 32.84 -17.48 10.16
CA ASN A 1210 31.55 -17.40 9.47
C ASN A 1210 30.99 -15.98 9.52
N HIS A 1211 30.15 -15.64 8.54
CA HIS A 1211 29.37 -14.42 8.55
C HIS A 1211 28.03 -14.60 7.84
N THR A 1212 27.08 -13.70 8.10
CA THR A 1212 25.74 -13.73 7.48
C THR A 1212 25.49 -12.51 6.58
N PHE A 1213 26.54 -11.86 6.07
CA PHE A 1213 26.40 -10.74 5.15
C PHE A 1213 25.67 -11.13 3.86
N THR A 1214 24.68 -10.33 3.47
CA THR A 1214 24.11 -10.33 2.12
C THR A 1214 24.98 -9.48 1.18
N TRP A 1215 24.79 -9.59 -0.13
CA TRP A 1215 25.49 -8.75 -1.10
C TRP A 1215 25.33 -7.25 -0.82
N GLU A 1216 24.13 -6.84 -0.42
CA GLU A 1216 23.87 -5.44 -0.07
C GLU A 1216 24.62 -5.01 1.19
N GLN A 1217 24.63 -5.86 2.23
CA GLN A 1217 25.36 -5.58 3.47
C GLN A 1217 26.88 -5.53 3.25
N ILE A 1218 27.41 -6.27 2.27
CA ILE A 1218 28.81 -6.16 1.84
C ILE A 1218 29.09 -4.78 1.24
N GLU A 1219 28.15 -4.22 0.47
CA GLU A 1219 28.27 -2.86 -0.05
C GLU A 1219 28.20 -1.80 1.07
N TYR A 1220 27.45 -2.04 2.16
CA TYR A 1220 27.50 -1.19 3.35
C TYR A 1220 28.90 -1.18 3.97
N PHE A 1221 29.51 -2.36 4.13
CA PHE A 1221 30.88 -2.50 4.62
C PHE A 1221 31.87 -1.76 3.71
N LYS A 1222 31.82 -1.98 2.40
CA LYS A 1222 32.70 -1.31 1.42
C LYS A 1222 32.55 0.21 1.45
N ALA A 1223 31.32 0.71 1.50
CA ALA A 1223 31.05 2.14 1.57
C ALA A 1223 31.44 2.78 2.91
N GLY A 1224 31.69 1.98 3.94
CA GLY A 1224 32.01 2.39 5.30
C GLY A 1224 30.80 2.46 6.24
N SER A 1225 29.58 2.51 5.69
CA SER A 1225 28.29 2.34 6.36
C SER A 1225 27.16 2.25 5.32
N ALA A 1226 25.98 1.82 5.74
CA ALA A 1226 24.76 1.88 4.93
C ALA A 1226 24.40 3.34 4.55
N LEU A 1227 24.60 4.29 5.47
CA LEU A 1227 24.35 5.72 5.24
C LEU A 1227 25.25 6.31 4.17
N ASN A 1228 26.53 5.92 4.15
CA ASN A 1228 27.47 6.36 3.12
C ASN A 1228 27.05 5.84 1.74
N LEU A 1229 26.51 4.62 1.67
CA LEU A 1229 26.00 4.07 0.43
C LEU A 1229 24.74 4.80 -0.03
N MET A 1230 23.84 5.14 0.89
CA MET A 1230 22.63 5.93 0.60
C MET A 1230 22.97 7.32 0.08
N ALA A 1231 23.87 8.06 0.74
CA ALA A 1231 24.25 9.42 0.35
C ALA A 1231 24.96 9.52 -1.01
N LYS A 1232 25.46 8.39 -1.56
CA LYS A 1232 26.06 8.32 -2.90
C LYS A 1232 25.03 8.12 -4.03
N LYS A 1233 23.82 7.65 -3.70
CA LYS A 1233 22.72 7.42 -4.65
C LYS A 1233 21.93 8.71 -4.81
#